data_AF-A0A7Y5LMH9-F1
#
_entry.id   AF-A0A7Y5LMH9-F1
#
_cell.length_a   1.000
_cell.length_b   1.000
_cell.length_c   1.000
_cell.angle_alpha   90.00
_cell.angle_beta   90.00
_cell.angle_gamma   90.00
#
_symmetry.space_group_name_H-M   'P 1'
#
loop_
_entity.id
_entity.type
_entity.pdbx_description
1 polymer ?
#
loop_
_entity_poly.entity_id
_entity_poly.type
_entity_poly.pdbx_seq_one_letter_code
_entity_poly.pdbx_strand_id
1 'polypeptide(L)'
;MPTTYRTPGVFVEEISIFPPSVAEVETAIPAFIGYTEKAIRTSDNKPLTLVPTKIYSLKEYEQYFGGPHPAPLKMKVKESPPGVFQTEQFDPPDLKYILYHCMQLFFANGGGQCYVVSVGGYKKQPEISPAEIGAGLEKLELEDEPTLIVIPEAVKFATEAEYTTTVQNVLLQCSKLGDRFGIFDIRLGDPKITLGEVKAERIRFGNNSDQLKYAAAYYPFIKTTLNYVVVESAAEQNPTGGSSGDQPTSNVEVTYNTKSASAEAADTVKAIDATLSATGTTIGNDGVVSTDGSWKTAKPANWDELAKEAETTAEKAETTAQKAEDAAKDVTKKKEDIKELEKNLQDAQEDQNALPTNASDEEKETANSKVTAAESKLSSAKKDLGDLEQAAGNNAKAAAEAATAALAAANALADAIQLINEAAESAATAASKAVLEAGETVAAAKALSSSTSVDATGGTNVLDLAALKAEKTGLYNYVKAVLKEQFINLPPSAAIAGVYAATDSNRGVWKAPANVSLAGVIEPVVRLDDQKQGELNMDIEGGKSINVIRQFGGKGTLVWGARTLAGNSNEWRYINVRRFFNMVEESVKKSTFWAVFEPNDANTWVKVRGMIENYLVQKWREGALAGATPKEAFFVRCALGSTMMPIDILEGSMIVEIGMAVVRPAEFIILRFSHKLQTS
;
A
#
# COMPACT_ATOMS: atom_id res chain seq x y z
N MET A 1 -9.17 41.52 49.10
CA MET A 1 -9.65 42.62 49.96
C MET A 1 -8.44 43.46 50.35
N PRO A 2 -8.48 44.80 50.26
CA PRO A 2 -7.40 45.62 50.79
C PRO A 2 -7.37 45.46 52.31
N THR A 3 -6.21 45.06 52.85
CA THR A 3 -5.97 44.99 54.29
C THR A 3 -6.07 46.39 54.87
N THR A 4 -7.16 46.67 55.60
CA THR A 4 -7.33 47.95 56.27
C THR A 4 -6.48 47.97 57.55
N TYR A 5 -5.37 48.71 57.53
CA TYR A 5 -4.53 48.93 58.71
C TYR A 5 -5.26 49.80 59.74
N ARG A 6 -5.49 49.26 60.94
CA ARG A 6 -6.29 49.90 62.01
C ARG A 6 -5.46 50.55 63.12
N THR A 7 -4.13 50.51 63.04
CA THR A 7 -3.23 51.05 64.06
C THR A 7 -2.01 51.72 63.43
N PRO A 8 -1.46 52.79 64.04
CA PRO A 8 -0.20 53.39 63.58
C PRO A 8 0.99 52.48 63.90
N GLY A 9 1.80 52.12 62.89
CA GLY A 9 2.97 51.26 63.03
C GLY A 9 3.77 51.13 61.73
N VAL A 10 4.93 50.45 61.79
CA VAL A 10 5.69 50.04 60.60
C VAL A 10 5.25 48.62 60.23
N PHE A 11 4.78 48.43 59.00
CA PHE A 11 4.32 47.14 58.49
C PHE A 11 5.27 46.65 57.39
N VAL A 12 5.58 45.36 57.42
CA VAL A 12 6.33 44.68 56.36
C VAL A 12 5.34 43.75 55.66
N GLU A 13 5.03 44.06 54.41
CA GLU A 13 4.27 43.18 53.52
C GLU A 13 5.25 42.45 52.61
N GLU A 14 5.09 41.13 52.49
CA GLU A 14 5.77 40.35 51.47
C GLU A 14 4.92 40.42 50.19
N ILE A 15 5.20 41.43 49.36
CA ILE A 15 4.61 41.50 48.02
C ILE A 15 5.26 40.38 47.21
N SER A 16 4.49 39.38 46.78
CA SER A 16 4.99 38.42 45.80
C SER A 16 5.39 39.17 44.53
N ILE A 17 6.70 39.29 44.31
CA ILE A 17 7.30 40.03 43.20
C ILE A 17 7.33 39.17 41.93
N PHE A 18 6.97 37.89 42.02
CA PHE A 18 6.93 37.03 40.85
C PHE A 18 5.77 37.46 39.96
N PRO A 19 6.04 38.03 38.77
CA PRO A 19 4.97 38.26 37.82
C PRO A 19 4.33 36.92 37.48
N PRO A 20 3.03 36.89 37.12
CA PRO A 20 2.44 35.68 36.56
C PRO A 20 3.29 35.23 35.36
N SER A 21 3.47 33.94 35.17
CA SER A 21 4.28 33.38 34.09
C SER A 21 3.43 33.10 32.87
N VAL A 22 4.00 33.23 31.67
CA VAL A 22 3.36 32.68 30.47
C VAL A 22 3.44 31.16 30.54
N ALA A 23 2.29 30.50 30.49
CA ALA A 23 2.22 29.06 30.29
C ALA A 23 2.35 28.77 28.78
N GLU A 24 3.27 27.88 28.43
CA GLU A 24 3.43 27.42 27.06
C GLU A 24 2.25 26.54 26.66
N VAL A 25 1.67 26.80 25.48
CA VAL A 25 0.63 25.93 24.92
C VAL A 25 1.24 24.67 24.31
N GLU A 26 0.44 23.62 24.27
CA GLU A 26 0.81 22.38 23.58
C GLU A 26 1.10 22.65 22.10
N THR A 27 2.04 21.87 21.55
CA THR A 27 2.51 22.01 20.17
C THR A 27 2.38 20.69 19.44
N ALA A 28 2.17 20.75 18.11
CA ALA A 28 2.02 19.58 17.26
C ALA A 28 0.96 18.58 17.75
N ILE A 29 -0.22 19.07 18.12
CA ILE A 29 -1.44 18.27 18.26
C ILE A 29 -2.17 18.29 16.91
N PRO A 30 -2.05 17.25 16.07
CA PRO A 30 -2.75 17.20 14.80
C PRO A 30 -4.21 16.83 14.97
N ALA A 31 -5.04 17.38 14.11
CA ALA A 31 -6.38 16.91 13.83
C ALA A 31 -6.42 16.24 12.46
N PHE A 32 -6.78 14.97 12.47
CA PHE A 32 -7.00 14.17 11.28
C PHE A 32 -8.49 14.17 10.92
N ILE A 33 -8.82 14.58 9.71
CA ILE A 33 -10.19 14.59 9.20
C ILE A 33 -10.30 13.54 8.09
N GLY A 34 -11.28 12.64 8.19
CA GLY A 34 -11.49 11.59 7.20
C GLY A 34 -12.54 10.56 7.61
N TYR A 35 -12.68 9.51 6.80
CA TYR A 35 -13.65 8.44 7.01
C TYR A 35 -13.09 7.36 7.93
N THR A 36 -13.98 6.78 8.73
CA THR A 36 -13.65 5.72 9.69
C THR A 36 -14.62 4.55 9.53
N GLU A 37 -14.27 3.36 10.03
CA GLU A 37 -15.18 2.20 9.97
C GLU A 37 -16.44 2.45 10.79
N LYS A 38 -16.24 2.94 12.01
CA LYS A 38 -17.27 3.32 12.98
C LYS A 38 -16.89 4.66 13.60
N ALA A 39 -17.80 5.25 14.36
CA ALA A 39 -17.52 6.46 15.14
C ALA A 39 -18.39 6.45 16.39
N ILE A 40 -18.03 5.59 17.35
CA ILE A 40 -18.82 5.37 18.57
C ILE A 40 -17.87 5.18 19.75
N ARG A 41 -18.11 5.92 20.83
CA ARG A 41 -17.41 5.68 22.10
C ARG A 41 -18.04 4.48 22.80
N THR A 42 -17.29 3.37 22.87
CA THR A 42 -17.81 2.08 23.35
C THR A 42 -18.28 2.11 24.81
N SER A 43 -17.72 2.97 25.66
CA SER A 43 -18.05 3.03 27.09
C SER A 43 -19.48 3.51 27.37
N ASP A 44 -20.01 4.42 26.55
CA ASP A 44 -21.31 5.07 26.76
C ASP A 44 -22.20 5.06 25.52
N ASN A 45 -21.78 4.34 24.47
CA ASN A 45 -22.46 4.24 23.18
C ASN A 45 -22.77 5.60 22.53
N LYS A 46 -21.92 6.61 22.80
CA LYS A 46 -22.09 7.96 22.26
C LYS A 46 -21.59 8.03 20.81
N PRO A 47 -22.38 8.56 19.86
CA PRO A 47 -21.92 8.77 18.50
C PRO A 47 -20.83 9.85 18.47
N LEU A 48 -19.76 9.59 17.71
CA LEU A 48 -18.60 10.46 17.54
C LEU A 48 -18.48 11.04 16.11
N THR A 49 -19.42 10.73 15.22
CA THR A 49 -19.47 11.32 13.88
C THR A 49 -19.59 12.83 13.96
N LEU A 50 -18.71 13.56 13.27
CA LEU A 50 -18.59 15.02 13.31
C LEU A 50 -18.35 15.60 14.72
N VAL A 51 -17.82 14.79 15.63
CA VAL A 51 -17.36 15.22 16.96
C VAL A 51 -15.84 15.07 17.00
N PRO A 52 -15.08 16.17 16.96
CA PRO A 52 -13.63 16.12 17.17
C PRO A 52 -13.32 15.40 18.48
N THR A 53 -12.65 14.25 18.37
CA THR A 53 -12.38 13.40 19.52
C THR A 53 -10.88 13.25 19.71
N LYS A 54 -10.40 13.65 20.88
CA LYS A 54 -9.00 13.49 21.28
C LYS A 54 -8.71 12.02 21.62
N ILE A 55 -7.61 11.51 21.08
CA ILE A 55 -7.10 10.16 21.33
C ILE A 55 -5.59 10.21 21.62
N TYR A 56 -5.09 9.19 22.32
CA TYR A 56 -3.69 9.11 22.75
C TYR A 56 -2.91 7.95 22.15
N SER A 57 -3.59 6.98 21.52
CA SER A 57 -2.95 5.80 20.94
C SER A 57 -3.75 5.20 19.80
N LEU A 58 -3.08 4.37 18.99
CA LEU A 58 -3.75 3.59 17.94
C LEU A 58 -4.80 2.61 18.49
N LYS A 59 -4.60 2.06 19.69
CA LYS A 59 -5.61 1.18 20.32
C LYS A 59 -6.90 1.91 20.63
N GLU A 60 -6.79 3.16 21.09
CA GLU A 60 -7.95 4.01 21.34
C GLU A 60 -8.63 4.41 20.02
N TYR A 61 -7.85 4.63 18.95
CA TYR A 61 -8.40 4.78 17.60
C TYR A 61 -9.24 3.56 17.21
N GLU A 62 -8.69 2.35 17.32
CA GLU A 62 -9.41 1.11 16.96
C GLU A 62 -10.68 0.89 17.79
N GLN A 63 -10.64 1.29 19.07
CA GLN A 63 -11.78 1.23 19.96
C GLN A 63 -12.93 2.13 19.47
N TYR A 64 -12.64 3.40 19.14
CA TYR A 64 -13.66 4.40 18.80
C TYR A 64 -14.03 4.44 17.31
N PHE A 65 -13.04 4.24 16.44
CA PHE A 65 -13.11 4.48 15.01
C PHE A 65 -12.98 3.22 14.15
N GLY A 66 -12.50 2.13 14.75
CA GLY A 66 -12.41 0.83 14.10
C GLY A 66 -11.15 0.64 13.26
N GLY A 67 -11.22 -0.35 12.38
CA GLY A 67 -10.13 -0.81 11.54
C GLY A 67 -10.14 -0.22 10.14
N PRO A 68 -9.28 -0.75 9.26
CA PRO A 68 -9.15 -0.31 7.88
C PRO A 68 -10.29 -0.80 6.97
N HIS A 69 -10.50 -0.08 5.87
CA HIS A 69 -11.46 -0.47 4.83
C HIS A 69 -10.98 -1.67 4.00
N PRO A 70 -11.75 -2.78 3.91
CA PRO A 70 -11.37 -3.96 3.12
C PRO A 70 -11.66 -3.75 1.63
N ALA A 71 -10.74 -3.12 0.92
CA ALA A 71 -10.85 -2.93 -0.53
C ALA A 71 -10.67 -4.26 -1.31
N PRO A 72 -11.27 -4.41 -2.51
CA PRO A 72 -11.18 -5.64 -3.29
C PRO A 72 -9.76 -5.85 -3.86
N LEU A 73 -9.10 -6.94 -3.48
CA LEU A 73 -7.78 -7.33 -3.95
C LEU A 73 -7.90 -8.29 -5.12
N LYS A 74 -7.35 -7.93 -6.28
CA LYS A 74 -7.43 -8.74 -7.50
C LYS A 74 -6.06 -9.25 -7.90
N MET A 75 -5.97 -10.55 -8.14
CA MET A 75 -4.72 -11.18 -8.56
C MET A 75 -4.96 -12.23 -9.63
N LYS A 76 -4.06 -12.29 -10.60
CA LYS A 76 -3.98 -13.34 -11.62
C LYS A 76 -2.81 -14.26 -11.33
N VAL A 77 -3.09 -15.55 -11.23
CA VAL A 77 -2.09 -16.60 -10.96
C VAL A 77 -2.14 -17.64 -12.07
N LYS A 78 -0.97 -17.96 -12.63
CA LYS A 78 -0.79 -19.09 -13.54
C LYS A 78 -0.28 -20.29 -12.76
N GLU A 79 -0.83 -21.45 -13.06
CA GLU A 79 -0.30 -22.73 -12.62
C GLU A 79 0.34 -23.43 -13.81
N SER A 80 1.67 -23.55 -13.81
CA SER A 80 2.42 -24.24 -14.87
C SER A 80 3.86 -24.54 -14.44
N PRO A 81 4.29 -25.81 -14.33
CA PRO A 81 3.52 -27.07 -14.36
C PRO A 81 2.56 -27.23 -13.15
N PRO A 82 1.74 -28.31 -13.08
CA PRO A 82 0.85 -28.56 -11.94
C PRO A 82 1.58 -28.49 -10.59
N GLY A 83 1.03 -27.74 -9.63
CA GLY A 83 1.64 -27.48 -8.32
C GLY A 83 2.69 -26.35 -8.28
N VAL A 84 3.04 -25.75 -9.42
CA VAL A 84 3.93 -24.58 -9.50
C VAL A 84 3.10 -23.35 -9.86
N PHE A 85 3.00 -22.41 -8.92
CA PHE A 85 2.23 -21.19 -9.07
C PHE A 85 3.15 -20.00 -9.37
N GLN A 86 2.72 -19.13 -10.29
CA GLN A 86 3.39 -17.88 -10.63
C GLN A 86 2.37 -16.75 -10.71
N THR A 87 2.70 -15.61 -10.11
CA THR A 87 1.85 -14.41 -10.17
C THR A 87 2.04 -13.75 -11.52
N GLU A 88 0.99 -13.72 -12.35
CA GLU A 88 1.04 -13.02 -13.64
C GLU A 88 0.78 -11.53 -13.47
N GLN A 89 -0.16 -11.19 -12.60
CA GLN A 89 -0.59 -9.81 -12.38
C GLN A 89 -1.14 -9.66 -10.97
N PHE A 90 -0.76 -8.58 -10.29
CA PHE A 90 -1.45 -8.09 -9.11
C PHE A 90 -1.98 -6.71 -9.43
N ASP A 91 -3.29 -6.52 -9.31
CA ASP A 91 -3.95 -5.24 -9.53
C ASP A 91 -4.15 -4.57 -8.17
N PRO A 92 -3.28 -3.63 -7.78
CA PRO A 92 -3.40 -2.97 -6.48
C PRO A 92 -4.74 -2.21 -6.42
N PRO A 93 -5.51 -2.32 -5.33
CA PRO A 93 -6.78 -1.63 -5.21
C PRO A 93 -6.56 -0.12 -5.12
N ASP A 94 -7.48 0.64 -5.68
CA ASP A 94 -7.56 2.07 -5.39
C ASP A 94 -8.17 2.28 -4.01
N LEU A 95 -7.31 2.29 -2.99
CA LEU A 95 -7.70 2.60 -1.62
C LEU A 95 -8.19 4.06 -1.54
N LYS A 96 -9.50 4.24 -1.37
CA LYS A 96 -10.11 5.54 -1.10
C LYS A 96 -9.98 5.92 0.37
N TYR A 97 -10.43 5.04 1.25
CA TYR A 97 -10.36 5.24 2.70
C TYR A 97 -9.00 4.79 3.23
N ILE A 98 -8.12 5.75 3.51
CA ILE A 98 -6.73 5.51 3.91
C ILE A 98 -6.41 6.04 5.31
N LEU A 99 -7.37 6.67 5.99
CA LEU A 99 -7.15 7.30 7.29
C LEU A 99 -6.56 6.33 8.33
N TYR A 100 -7.07 5.10 8.46
CA TYR A 100 -6.54 4.11 9.42
C TYR A 100 -5.04 3.86 9.22
N HIS A 101 -4.61 3.60 7.99
CA HIS A 101 -3.19 3.36 7.67
C HIS A 101 -2.34 4.61 7.90
N CYS A 102 -2.89 5.80 7.63
CA CYS A 102 -2.24 7.06 7.94
C CYS A 102 -2.04 7.23 9.46
N MET A 103 -3.00 6.83 10.28
CA MET A 103 -2.87 6.84 11.75
C MET A 103 -1.77 5.88 12.22
N GLN A 104 -1.65 4.69 11.61
CA GLN A 104 -0.54 3.77 11.91
C GLN A 104 0.81 4.44 11.66
N LEU A 105 0.97 5.14 10.53
CA LEU A 105 2.19 5.89 10.23
C LEU A 105 2.43 7.05 11.20
N PHE A 106 1.38 7.80 11.57
CA PHE A 106 1.49 8.90 12.53
C PHE A 106 2.09 8.42 13.87
N PHE A 107 1.49 7.39 14.47
CA PHE A 107 1.99 6.84 15.74
C PHE A 107 3.37 6.17 15.59
N ALA A 108 3.65 5.51 14.46
CA ALA A 108 4.96 4.92 14.20
C ALA A 108 6.10 5.95 14.09
N ASN A 109 5.79 7.19 13.67
CA ASN A 109 6.75 8.28 13.51
C ASN A 109 6.83 9.22 14.73
N GLY A 110 6.38 8.75 15.90
CA GLY A 110 6.46 9.50 17.16
C GLY A 110 5.27 10.43 17.40
N GLY A 111 4.15 10.20 16.71
CA GLY A 111 2.88 10.83 17.02
C GLY A 111 2.39 10.48 18.43
N GLY A 112 1.94 11.49 19.16
CA GLY A 112 1.35 11.36 20.49
C GLY A 112 -0.15 11.60 20.48
N GLN A 113 -0.62 12.53 21.31
CA GLN A 113 -2.01 12.95 21.32
C GLN A 113 -2.44 13.59 19.98
N CYS A 114 -3.63 13.25 19.51
CA CYS A 114 -4.21 13.84 18.30
C CYS A 114 -5.74 13.87 18.38
N TYR A 115 -6.34 14.68 17.52
CA TYR A 115 -7.78 14.70 17.30
C TYR A 115 -8.10 13.90 16.04
N VAL A 116 -9.21 13.17 16.10
CA VAL A 116 -9.82 12.53 14.93
C VAL A 116 -11.21 13.09 14.75
N VAL A 117 -11.49 13.56 13.54
CA VAL A 117 -12.81 14.02 13.11
C VAL A 117 -13.31 13.04 12.07
N SER A 118 -14.11 12.08 12.52
CA SER A 118 -14.79 11.15 11.60
C SER A 118 -15.92 11.89 10.87
N VAL A 119 -15.85 11.92 9.54
CA VAL A 119 -16.88 12.57 8.72
C VAL A 119 -17.95 11.62 8.20
N GLY A 120 -17.75 10.31 8.38
CA GLY A 120 -18.67 9.28 7.93
C GLY A 120 -18.08 7.88 8.02
N GLY A 121 -18.96 6.89 7.91
CA GLY A 121 -18.62 5.47 7.81
C GLY A 121 -18.17 5.08 6.40
N TYR A 122 -17.58 3.89 6.26
CA TYR A 122 -17.26 3.32 4.95
C TYR A 122 -18.52 3.05 4.11
N LYS A 123 -18.55 3.57 2.89
CA LYS A 123 -19.66 3.40 1.95
C LYS A 123 -19.47 2.14 1.09
N LYS A 124 -20.57 1.52 0.65
CA LYS A 124 -20.55 0.36 -0.29
C LYS A 124 -19.82 0.69 -1.60
N GLN A 125 -20.01 1.91 -2.10
CA GLN A 125 -19.20 2.48 -3.17
C GLN A 125 -18.27 3.51 -2.53
N PRO A 126 -16.96 3.22 -2.40
CA PRO A 126 -16.04 4.12 -1.74
C PRO A 126 -15.90 5.45 -2.48
N GLU A 127 -16.24 6.54 -1.80
CA GLU A 127 -16.08 7.91 -2.27
C GLU A 127 -15.66 8.83 -1.12
N ILE A 128 -14.90 9.87 -1.44
CA ILE A 128 -14.53 10.95 -0.52
C ILE A 128 -15.32 12.20 -0.93
N SER A 129 -16.21 12.66 -0.06
CA SER A 129 -17.06 13.83 -0.29
C SER A 129 -16.40 15.09 0.26
N PRO A 130 -16.16 16.13 -0.57
CA PRO A 130 -15.60 17.40 -0.11
C PRO A 130 -16.53 18.11 0.87
N ALA A 131 -17.85 17.91 0.78
CA ALA A 131 -18.83 18.48 1.70
C ALA A 131 -18.75 17.83 3.08
N GLU A 132 -18.57 16.51 3.16
CA GLU A 132 -18.43 15.79 4.44
C GLU A 132 -17.10 16.17 5.13
N ILE A 133 -16.01 16.27 4.36
CA ILE A 133 -14.71 16.79 4.85
C ILE A 133 -14.84 18.24 5.32
N GLY A 134 -15.53 19.09 4.56
CA GLY A 134 -15.80 20.48 4.94
C GLY A 134 -16.58 20.61 6.24
N ALA A 135 -17.61 19.78 6.46
CA ALA A 135 -18.35 19.75 7.71
C ALA A 135 -17.46 19.33 8.90
N GLY A 136 -16.54 18.39 8.70
CA GLY A 136 -15.53 18.04 9.70
C GLY A 136 -14.61 19.21 10.04
N LEU A 137 -14.20 20.00 9.04
CA LEU A 137 -13.35 21.17 9.19
C LEU A 137 -14.03 22.30 10.00
N GLU A 138 -15.31 22.53 9.74
CA GLU A 138 -16.15 23.49 10.49
C GLU A 138 -16.27 23.09 11.96
N LYS A 139 -16.48 21.79 12.25
CA LYS A 139 -16.55 21.29 13.63
C LYS A 139 -15.21 21.42 14.33
N LEU A 140 -14.11 21.14 13.62
CA LEU A 140 -12.78 21.32 14.16
C LEU A 140 -12.50 22.79 14.51
N GLU A 141 -13.08 23.76 13.81
CA GLU A 141 -12.88 25.20 14.11
C GLU A 141 -13.27 25.59 15.53
N LEU A 142 -14.20 24.86 16.14
CA LEU A 142 -14.70 25.12 17.48
C LEU A 142 -13.76 24.60 18.59
N GLU A 143 -12.78 23.77 18.23
CA GLU A 143 -11.82 23.19 19.17
C GLU A 143 -10.56 24.06 19.26
N ASP A 144 -10.09 24.34 20.48
CA ASP A 144 -8.98 25.27 20.72
C ASP A 144 -7.60 24.58 20.77
N GLU A 145 -7.53 23.28 21.08
CA GLU A 145 -6.25 22.55 21.19
C GLU A 145 -5.56 22.16 19.87
N PRO A 146 -6.27 21.86 18.75
CA PRO A 146 -5.62 21.44 17.51
C PRO A 146 -4.71 22.50 16.91
N THR A 147 -3.43 22.17 16.73
CA THR A 147 -2.42 23.07 16.15
C THR A 147 -2.00 22.66 14.74
N LEU A 148 -2.26 21.41 14.32
CA LEU A 148 -2.02 20.96 12.95
C LEU A 148 -3.33 20.44 12.34
N ILE A 149 -3.53 20.68 11.04
CA ILE A 149 -4.64 20.10 10.28
C ILE A 149 -4.08 19.18 9.21
N VAL A 150 -4.55 17.94 9.19
CA VAL A 150 -4.12 16.90 8.26
C VAL A 150 -5.35 16.23 7.66
N ILE A 151 -5.43 16.20 6.32
CA ILE A 151 -6.51 15.53 5.59
C ILE A 151 -5.88 14.59 4.55
N PRO A 152 -5.38 13.41 4.97
CA PRO A 152 -4.63 12.52 4.08
C PRO A 152 -5.47 12.08 2.87
N GLU A 153 -6.78 11.93 3.06
CA GLU A 153 -7.73 11.46 2.04
C GLU A 153 -8.06 12.52 0.98
N ALA A 154 -7.67 13.78 1.18
CA ALA A 154 -7.91 14.84 0.19
C ALA A 154 -7.27 14.51 -1.17
N VAL A 155 -6.15 13.77 -1.18
CA VAL A 155 -5.52 13.34 -2.44
C VAL A 155 -6.37 12.35 -3.26
N LYS A 156 -7.42 11.78 -2.65
CA LYS A 156 -8.32 10.79 -3.25
C LYS A 156 -9.63 11.37 -3.78
N PHE A 157 -9.81 12.70 -3.76
CA PHE A 157 -10.95 13.36 -4.41
C PHE A 157 -11.02 13.05 -5.91
N ALA A 158 -12.23 13.05 -6.44
CA ALA A 158 -12.49 12.72 -7.85
C ALA A 158 -11.92 13.79 -8.79
N THR A 159 -11.96 15.06 -8.39
CA THR A 159 -11.56 16.18 -9.24
C THR A 159 -10.48 17.07 -8.62
N GLU A 160 -9.76 17.81 -9.46
CA GLU A 160 -8.75 18.80 -9.04
C GLU A 160 -9.37 19.99 -8.30
N ALA A 161 -10.58 20.37 -8.69
CA ALA A 161 -11.31 21.49 -8.11
C ALA A 161 -11.67 21.20 -6.65
N GLU A 162 -12.15 19.99 -6.34
CA GLU A 162 -12.49 19.58 -4.97
C GLU A 162 -11.28 19.59 -4.05
N TYR A 163 -10.14 19.09 -4.54
CA TYR A 163 -8.87 19.17 -3.83
C TYR A 163 -8.46 20.63 -3.57
N THR A 164 -8.50 21.47 -4.62
CA THR A 164 -8.17 22.89 -4.55
C THR A 164 -9.00 23.63 -3.51
N THR A 165 -10.33 23.46 -3.54
CA THR A 165 -11.24 24.10 -2.59
C THR A 165 -10.96 23.64 -1.17
N THR A 166 -10.72 22.34 -0.96
CA THR A 166 -10.47 21.80 0.38
C THR A 166 -9.18 22.34 0.98
N VAL A 167 -8.06 22.34 0.25
CA VAL A 167 -6.78 22.86 0.78
C VAL A 167 -6.82 24.36 1.02
N GLN A 168 -7.54 25.12 0.19
CA GLN A 168 -7.73 26.56 0.39
C GLN A 168 -8.62 26.86 1.60
N ASN A 169 -9.63 26.05 1.88
CA ASN A 169 -10.44 26.17 3.09
C ASN A 169 -9.62 25.90 4.37
N VAL A 170 -8.75 24.88 4.34
CA VAL A 170 -7.82 24.62 5.45
C VAL A 170 -6.85 25.80 5.64
N LEU A 171 -6.29 26.33 4.56
CA LEU A 171 -5.42 27.51 4.59
C LEU A 171 -6.13 28.74 5.15
N LEU A 172 -7.38 28.97 4.72
CA LEU A 172 -8.21 30.06 5.20
C LEU A 172 -8.42 29.94 6.72
N GLN A 173 -8.81 28.77 7.22
CA GLN A 173 -8.99 28.53 8.64
C GLN A 173 -7.69 28.73 9.43
N CYS A 174 -6.57 28.20 8.93
CA CYS A 174 -5.28 28.39 9.60
C CYS A 174 -4.89 29.86 9.69
N SER A 175 -5.12 30.63 8.62
CA SER A 175 -4.85 32.07 8.60
C SER A 175 -5.81 32.89 9.48
N LYS A 176 -7.06 32.44 9.62
CA LYS A 176 -8.10 33.10 10.42
C LYS A 176 -7.83 32.95 11.92
N LEU A 177 -7.45 31.75 12.35
CA LEU A 177 -7.20 31.46 13.77
C LEU A 177 -5.77 31.82 14.19
N GLY A 178 -4.79 31.69 13.30
CA GLY A 178 -3.39 32.11 13.53
C GLY A 178 -2.54 31.13 14.35
N ASP A 179 -3.17 30.16 15.01
CA ASP A 179 -2.55 29.12 15.83
C ASP A 179 -2.37 27.78 15.09
N ARG A 180 -3.11 27.55 13.99
CA ARG A 180 -3.08 26.30 13.22
C ARG A 180 -2.09 26.30 12.05
N PHE A 181 -1.68 25.09 11.66
CA PHE A 181 -0.79 24.86 10.52
C PHE A 181 -1.24 23.65 9.68
N GLY A 182 -1.42 23.84 8.38
CA GLY A 182 -1.81 22.78 7.44
C GLY A 182 -0.62 21.93 6.97
N ILE A 183 -0.78 20.61 6.96
CA ILE A 183 0.18 19.67 6.34
C ILE A 183 -0.53 19.02 5.15
N PHE A 184 -0.02 19.29 3.95
CA PHE A 184 -0.60 18.84 2.70
C PHE A 184 0.31 17.88 1.96
N ASP A 185 -0.30 17.05 1.13
CA ASP A 185 0.38 16.17 0.19
C ASP A 185 0.16 16.67 -1.23
N ILE A 186 1.15 16.53 -2.11
CA ILE A 186 0.88 16.75 -3.54
C ILE A 186 0.03 15.59 -4.06
N ARG A 187 -1.14 15.89 -4.65
CA ARG A 187 -2.13 14.90 -5.11
C ARG A 187 -1.52 13.84 -6.02
N LEU A 188 -0.65 14.29 -6.90
CA LEU A 188 0.02 13.51 -7.94
C LEU A 188 1.27 12.79 -7.40
N GLY A 189 1.08 11.89 -6.43
CA GLY A 189 2.17 11.12 -5.80
C GLY A 189 2.56 9.81 -6.52
N ASP A 190 1.92 9.47 -7.64
CA ASP A 190 2.11 8.24 -8.41
C ASP A 190 3.42 8.25 -9.24
N PRO A 191 4.10 7.10 -9.45
CA PRO A 191 5.38 7.06 -10.16
C PRO A 191 5.33 7.44 -11.65
N LYS A 192 4.15 7.54 -12.26
CA LYS A 192 4.01 7.80 -13.71
C LYS A 192 3.99 9.28 -14.12
N ILE A 193 4.23 10.19 -13.18
CA ILE A 193 3.95 11.63 -13.36
C ILE A 193 5.24 12.41 -13.61
N THR A 194 5.20 13.37 -14.54
CA THR A 194 6.33 14.24 -14.88
C THR A 194 6.56 15.31 -13.82
N LEU A 195 7.79 15.81 -13.72
CA LEU A 195 8.12 16.91 -12.79
C LEU A 195 7.30 18.18 -13.08
N GLY A 196 6.96 18.43 -14.35
CA GLY A 196 6.14 19.57 -14.76
C GLY A 196 4.73 19.51 -14.17
N GLU A 197 4.11 18.34 -14.15
CA GLU A 197 2.79 18.12 -13.54
C GLU A 197 2.83 18.30 -12.02
N VAL A 198 3.87 17.79 -11.35
CA VAL A 198 4.08 18.02 -9.90
C VAL A 198 4.24 19.51 -9.59
N LYS A 199 4.94 20.27 -10.43
CA LYS A 199 5.07 21.73 -10.28
C LYS A 199 3.75 22.45 -10.50
N ALA A 200 2.93 22.00 -11.45
CA ALA A 200 1.62 22.60 -11.74
C ALA A 200 0.68 22.51 -10.52
N GLU A 201 0.79 21.48 -9.68
CA GLU A 201 -0.01 21.32 -8.46
C GLU A 201 0.19 22.44 -7.42
N ARG A 202 1.22 23.28 -7.56
CA ARG A 202 1.38 24.49 -6.74
C ARG A 202 0.21 25.46 -6.88
N ILE A 203 -0.46 25.49 -8.02
CA ILE A 203 -1.58 26.41 -8.27
C ILE A 203 -2.76 26.15 -7.31
N ARG A 204 -2.91 24.90 -6.84
CA ARG A 204 -4.01 24.45 -5.97
C ARG A 204 -4.06 25.21 -4.64
N PHE A 205 -2.91 25.63 -4.13
CA PHE A 205 -2.81 26.33 -2.85
C PHE A 205 -3.20 27.82 -2.89
N GLY A 206 -3.57 28.36 -4.07
CA GLY A 206 -3.89 29.79 -4.23
C GLY A 206 -2.65 30.70 -4.10
N ASN A 207 -2.80 32.01 -4.24
CA ASN A 207 -1.66 32.95 -4.29
C ASN A 207 -1.62 33.95 -3.12
N ASN A 208 -2.45 33.74 -2.08
CA ASN A 208 -2.51 34.64 -0.95
C ASN A 208 -1.32 34.43 0.00
N SER A 209 -0.33 35.33 -0.04
CA SER A 209 0.88 35.24 0.79
C SER A 209 0.60 35.18 2.30
N ASP A 210 -0.51 35.79 2.76
CA ASP A 210 -0.90 35.76 4.17
C ASP A 210 -1.41 34.40 4.62
N GLN A 211 -1.90 33.58 3.68
CA GLN A 211 -2.37 32.22 3.95
C GLN A 211 -1.23 31.20 3.77
N LEU A 212 -0.43 31.34 2.72
CA LEU A 212 0.62 30.37 2.36
C LEU A 212 1.67 30.14 3.46
N LYS A 213 1.88 31.11 4.37
CA LYS A 213 2.78 30.93 5.51
C LYS A 213 2.31 29.85 6.50
N TYR A 214 1.01 29.56 6.56
CA TYR A 214 0.41 28.63 7.52
C TYR A 214 0.32 27.18 7.06
N ALA A 215 1.04 26.78 6.02
CA ALA A 215 1.07 25.37 5.62
C ALA A 215 2.37 24.95 4.95
N ALA A 216 2.54 23.64 4.81
CA ALA A 216 3.62 23.02 4.06
C ALA A 216 3.08 21.85 3.23
N ALA A 217 3.61 21.70 2.01
CA ALA A 217 3.29 20.56 1.14
C ALA A 217 4.47 19.60 1.05
N TYR A 218 4.16 18.30 0.94
CA TYR A 218 5.12 17.21 0.89
C TYR A 218 4.94 16.33 -0.36
N TYR A 219 6.07 15.87 -0.90
CA TYR A 219 6.15 14.97 -2.07
C TYR A 219 7.41 14.11 -1.96
N PRO A 220 7.46 12.90 -2.54
CA PRO A 220 6.38 12.11 -3.12
C PRO A 220 5.62 11.30 -2.07
N PHE A 221 4.69 10.46 -2.53
CA PHE A 221 4.12 9.40 -1.70
C PHE A 221 5.21 8.42 -1.28
N ILE A 222 4.93 7.68 -0.20
CA ILE A 222 5.84 6.76 0.45
C ILE A 222 5.32 5.34 0.31
N LYS A 223 6.19 4.41 -0.11
CA LYS A 223 5.93 2.97 -0.06
C LYS A 223 6.16 2.50 1.37
N THR A 224 5.10 2.05 2.01
CA THR A 224 5.13 1.70 3.44
C THR A 224 5.51 0.25 3.67
N THR A 225 5.67 -0.16 4.92
CA THR A 225 5.71 -1.57 5.34
C THR A 225 4.33 -2.10 5.74
N LEU A 226 3.25 -1.36 5.44
CA LEU A 226 1.88 -1.73 5.78
C LEU A 226 1.28 -2.55 4.64
N ASN A 227 0.53 -3.58 5.01
CA ASN A 227 -0.09 -4.50 4.07
C ASN A 227 -1.57 -4.17 3.86
N TYR A 228 -2.08 -4.57 2.70
CA TYR A 228 -3.51 -4.59 2.45
C TYR A 228 -4.23 -5.53 3.42
N VAL A 229 -5.45 -5.17 3.78
CA VAL A 229 -6.28 -5.97 4.67
C VAL A 229 -6.88 -7.10 3.89
N VAL A 230 -6.72 -8.31 4.43
CA VAL A 230 -7.23 -9.55 3.85
C VAL A 230 -8.33 -10.06 4.76
N VAL A 231 -9.54 -10.15 4.21
CA VAL A 231 -10.73 -10.69 4.87
C VAL A 231 -10.95 -12.08 4.30
N GLU A 232 -10.82 -13.12 5.12
CA GLU A 232 -10.88 -14.52 4.65
C GLU A 232 -12.32 -15.06 4.58
N SER A 233 -13.27 -14.49 5.32
CA SER A 233 -14.69 -14.89 5.29
C SER A 233 -15.65 -13.80 5.80
N ALA A 234 -16.93 -13.89 5.43
CA ALA A 234 -17.96 -12.90 5.78
C ALA A 234 -18.16 -12.71 7.30
N ALA A 235 -17.74 -13.67 8.14
CA ALA A 235 -17.80 -13.57 9.60
C ALA A 235 -16.83 -12.53 10.19
N GLU A 236 -15.84 -12.05 9.42
CA GLU A 236 -14.90 -10.99 9.81
C GLU A 236 -15.38 -9.59 9.37
N GLN A 237 -16.43 -9.47 8.55
CA GLN A 237 -17.07 -8.20 8.25
C GLN A 237 -18.11 -7.88 9.33
N ASN A 238 -17.84 -6.87 10.17
CA ASN A 238 -18.82 -6.39 11.13
C ASN A 238 -20.02 -5.78 10.38
N PRO A 239 -21.26 -6.29 10.55
CA PRO A 239 -22.39 -5.88 9.73
C PRO A 239 -23.07 -4.66 10.37
N THR A 240 -22.91 -3.48 9.78
CA THR A 240 -23.85 -2.38 10.03
C THR A 240 -24.58 -1.98 8.76
N GLY A 241 -25.77 -2.57 8.59
CA GLY A 241 -26.92 -1.98 7.91
C GLY A 241 -27.01 -2.16 6.39
N GLY A 242 -27.76 -3.18 5.94
CA GLY A 242 -28.48 -3.13 4.66
C GLY A 242 -28.41 -4.41 3.79
N SER A 243 -29.47 -5.23 3.93
CA SER A 243 -29.98 -6.35 3.11
C SER A 243 -28.98 -7.32 2.46
N SER A 244 -29.16 -8.59 2.82
CA SER A 244 -28.60 -9.80 2.19
C SER A 244 -28.96 -9.90 0.71
N GLY A 245 -27.93 -9.94 -0.14
CA GLY A 245 -28.01 -10.24 -1.56
C GLY A 245 -26.68 -9.94 -2.23
N ASP A 246 -25.97 -10.99 -2.66
CA ASP A 246 -24.71 -10.98 -3.42
C ASP A 246 -23.58 -10.08 -2.89
N GLN A 247 -22.87 -10.51 -1.86
CA GLN A 247 -21.52 -10.02 -1.58
C GLN A 247 -20.55 -11.20 -1.53
N PRO A 248 -19.38 -11.12 -2.21
CA PRO A 248 -18.35 -12.15 -2.10
C PRO A 248 -17.91 -12.29 -0.64
N THR A 249 -17.70 -13.52 -0.19
CA THR A 249 -17.43 -13.81 1.23
C THR A 249 -16.02 -13.41 1.66
N SER A 250 -15.12 -13.15 0.72
CA SER A 250 -13.76 -12.62 0.91
C SER A 250 -13.57 -11.36 0.07
N ASN A 251 -12.69 -10.43 0.49
CA ASN A 251 -12.32 -9.26 -0.33
C ASN A 251 -11.22 -9.56 -1.36
N VAL A 252 -10.72 -10.79 -1.43
CA VAL A 252 -9.73 -11.22 -2.42
C VAL A 252 -10.42 -12.00 -3.54
N GLU A 253 -10.14 -11.60 -4.77
CA GLU A 253 -10.58 -12.24 -6.00
C GLU A 253 -9.33 -12.75 -6.73
N VAL A 254 -9.20 -14.08 -6.82
CA VAL A 254 -8.09 -14.72 -7.52
C VAL A 254 -8.61 -15.33 -8.80
N THR A 255 -8.14 -14.75 -9.91
CA THR A 255 -8.29 -15.35 -11.21
C THR A 255 -7.13 -16.32 -11.40
N TYR A 256 -7.41 -17.61 -11.45
CA TYR A 256 -6.39 -18.61 -11.74
C TYR A 256 -6.73 -19.37 -13.00
N ASN A 257 -5.73 -19.51 -13.85
CA ASN A 257 -5.83 -20.29 -15.08
C ASN A 257 -5.17 -21.64 -14.83
N THR A 258 -5.98 -22.70 -14.81
CA THR A 258 -5.51 -24.07 -15.01
C THR A 258 -5.37 -24.31 -16.51
N LYS A 259 -4.52 -23.53 -17.19
CA LYS A 259 -4.33 -23.71 -18.63
C LYS A 259 -3.19 -24.71 -18.85
N SER A 260 -3.54 -25.91 -19.29
CA SER A 260 -2.61 -26.77 -20.02
C SER A 260 -2.08 -25.99 -21.23
N ALA A 261 -0.87 -26.30 -21.68
CA ALA A 261 -0.20 -25.67 -22.82
C ALA A 261 -1.05 -25.59 -24.12
N SER A 262 -2.18 -26.32 -24.20
CA SER A 262 -3.13 -26.34 -25.32
C SER A 262 -4.15 -25.19 -25.37
N ALA A 263 -4.47 -24.52 -24.26
CA ALA A 263 -5.51 -23.47 -24.21
C ALA A 263 -5.00 -22.05 -24.53
N GLU A 264 -3.69 -21.79 -24.36
CA GLU A 264 -3.03 -20.56 -24.84
C GLU A 264 -3.04 -20.47 -26.37
N ALA A 265 -3.04 -21.60 -27.08
CA ALA A 265 -3.12 -21.65 -28.53
C ALA A 265 -4.50 -21.23 -29.09
N ALA A 266 -5.60 -21.44 -28.34
CA ALA A 266 -6.98 -21.24 -28.79
C ALA A 266 -7.46 -19.76 -28.77
N ASP A 267 -7.01 -18.96 -27.80
CA ASP A 267 -7.36 -17.54 -27.70
C ASP A 267 -6.62 -16.69 -28.75
N THR A 268 -5.43 -17.13 -29.16
CA THR A 268 -4.69 -16.56 -30.30
C THR A 268 -5.48 -16.72 -31.61
N VAL A 269 -6.22 -17.81 -31.79
CA VAL A 269 -7.08 -18.07 -32.97
C VAL A 269 -8.22 -17.06 -33.11
N LYS A 270 -8.87 -16.68 -32.00
CA LYS A 270 -10.04 -15.78 -32.01
C LYS A 270 -9.69 -14.32 -32.31
N ALA A 271 -8.55 -13.83 -31.82
CA ALA A 271 -8.07 -12.47 -32.08
C ALA A 271 -7.74 -12.25 -33.57
N ILE A 272 -7.32 -13.34 -34.23
CA ILE A 272 -6.93 -13.40 -35.64
C ILE A 272 -8.14 -13.35 -36.58
N ASP A 273 -9.25 -14.00 -36.22
CA ASP A 273 -10.50 -13.99 -37.01
C ASP A 273 -11.24 -12.63 -37.01
N ALA A 274 -11.16 -11.88 -35.91
CA ALA A 274 -11.71 -10.53 -35.82
C ALA A 274 -10.96 -9.52 -36.71
N THR A 275 -9.71 -9.82 -37.07
CA THR A 275 -8.85 -8.94 -37.87
C THR A 275 -9.02 -9.21 -39.37
N LEU A 276 -9.27 -10.47 -39.76
CA LEU A 276 -9.60 -10.88 -41.14
C LEU A 276 -10.95 -10.32 -41.63
N SER A 277 -11.92 -10.23 -40.73
CA SER A 277 -13.26 -9.68 -41.02
C SER A 277 -13.26 -8.16 -41.21
N ALA A 278 -12.39 -7.43 -40.48
CA ALA A 278 -12.24 -5.98 -40.63
C ALA A 278 -11.52 -5.55 -41.92
N THR A 279 -10.73 -6.45 -42.52
CA THR A 279 -9.93 -6.19 -43.73
C THR A 279 -10.57 -6.74 -45.01
N GLY A 280 -11.81 -7.26 -44.92
CA GLY A 280 -12.56 -7.76 -46.09
C GLY A 280 -11.97 -9.00 -46.76
N THR A 281 -11.12 -9.75 -46.05
CA THR A 281 -10.40 -10.91 -46.59
C THR A 281 -11.01 -12.21 -46.06
N THR A 282 -11.34 -13.15 -46.95
CA THR A 282 -11.86 -14.48 -46.57
C THR A 282 -10.79 -15.56 -46.75
N ILE A 283 -10.80 -16.56 -45.85
CA ILE A 283 -9.93 -17.74 -45.92
C ILE A 283 -10.81 -18.91 -46.36
N GLY A 284 -10.60 -19.39 -47.58
CA GLY A 284 -11.10 -20.69 -48.01
C GLY A 284 -10.09 -21.80 -47.67
N ASN A 285 -10.47 -23.06 -47.90
CA ASN A 285 -9.66 -24.25 -47.58
C ASN A 285 -8.27 -24.29 -48.26
N ASP A 286 -7.96 -23.33 -49.14
CA ASP A 286 -6.72 -23.23 -49.90
C ASP A 286 -5.86 -21.99 -49.53
N GLY A 287 -6.18 -21.30 -48.42
CA GLY A 287 -5.40 -20.15 -47.92
C GLY A 287 -5.95 -18.77 -48.33
N VAL A 288 -5.17 -17.72 -48.05
CA VAL A 288 -5.53 -16.30 -48.29
C VAL A 288 -5.48 -16.01 -49.79
N VAL A 289 -6.64 -15.69 -50.39
CA VAL A 289 -6.76 -15.36 -51.81
C VAL A 289 -7.06 -13.87 -51.94
N SER A 290 -6.16 -13.10 -52.56
CA SER A 290 -6.58 -11.85 -53.20
C SER A 290 -7.47 -12.20 -54.38
N THR A 291 -8.47 -11.37 -54.69
CA THR A 291 -9.48 -11.61 -55.73
C THR A 291 -8.93 -11.86 -57.14
N ASP A 292 -7.61 -11.79 -57.35
CA ASP A 292 -6.89 -12.01 -58.60
C ASP A 292 -5.87 -13.18 -58.62
N GLY A 293 -5.68 -13.92 -57.52
CA GLY A 293 -5.21 -15.33 -57.55
C GLY A 293 -3.78 -15.64 -58.02
N SER A 294 -2.74 -15.00 -57.47
CA SER A 294 -1.37 -15.20 -58.00
C SER A 294 -0.22 -15.37 -56.99
N TRP A 295 -0.22 -16.38 -56.12
CA TRP A 295 1.04 -16.93 -55.56
C TRP A 295 0.96 -18.45 -55.27
N LYS A 296 1.95 -19.22 -55.74
CA LYS A 296 2.20 -20.64 -55.42
C LYS A 296 3.61 -20.78 -54.86
N THR A 297 3.81 -21.47 -53.73
CA THR A 297 5.15 -21.85 -53.23
C THR A 297 5.21 -23.32 -52.77
N ALA A 298 6.42 -23.88 -52.83
CA ALA A 298 6.75 -25.29 -53.01
C ALA A 298 6.82 -26.13 -51.72
N LYS A 299 6.24 -27.35 -51.74
CA LYS A 299 6.40 -28.39 -50.71
C LYS A 299 7.59 -29.31 -51.03
N PRO A 300 8.44 -29.73 -50.06
CA PRO A 300 9.44 -30.77 -50.30
C PRO A 300 8.77 -32.14 -50.55
N ALA A 301 9.41 -32.97 -51.38
CA ALA A 301 8.78 -34.16 -51.98
C ALA A 301 8.37 -35.27 -51.01
N ASN A 302 8.93 -35.30 -49.79
CA ASN A 302 8.69 -36.32 -48.76
C ASN A 302 7.85 -35.81 -47.56
N TRP A 303 7.27 -34.61 -47.66
CA TRP A 303 6.52 -33.99 -46.56
C TRP A 303 5.31 -34.82 -46.11
N ASP A 304 4.51 -35.28 -47.07
CA ASP A 304 3.31 -36.06 -46.78
C ASP A 304 3.66 -37.44 -46.17
N GLU A 305 4.89 -37.92 -46.39
CA GLU A 305 5.41 -39.16 -45.82
C GLU A 305 5.86 -38.95 -44.36
N LEU A 306 6.59 -37.87 -44.07
CA LEU A 306 7.04 -37.50 -42.72
C LEU A 306 5.89 -37.13 -41.78
N ALA A 307 4.89 -36.40 -42.28
CA ALA A 307 3.71 -36.03 -41.49
C ALA A 307 2.90 -37.28 -41.08
N LYS A 308 2.77 -38.24 -42.01
CA LYS A 308 2.07 -39.50 -41.77
C LYS A 308 2.85 -40.42 -40.83
N GLU A 309 4.18 -40.41 -40.88
CA GLU A 309 5.03 -41.14 -39.95
C GLU A 309 4.94 -40.58 -38.52
N ALA A 310 4.88 -39.25 -38.35
CA ALA A 310 4.65 -38.60 -37.06
C ALA A 310 3.25 -38.91 -36.47
N GLU A 311 2.21 -38.89 -37.30
CA GLU A 311 0.84 -39.23 -36.90
C GLU A 311 0.73 -40.69 -36.43
N THR A 312 1.25 -41.62 -37.23
CA THR A 312 1.19 -43.06 -36.91
C THR A 312 2.04 -43.46 -35.70
N THR A 313 3.16 -42.76 -35.45
CA THR A 313 3.98 -43.01 -34.25
C THR A 313 3.34 -42.43 -32.98
N ALA A 314 2.60 -41.32 -33.08
CA ALA A 314 1.83 -40.76 -31.97
C ALA A 314 0.66 -41.67 -31.55
N GLU A 315 -0.13 -42.18 -32.50
CA GLU A 315 -1.21 -43.15 -32.22
C GLU A 315 -0.69 -44.42 -31.53
N LYS A 316 0.51 -44.88 -31.94
CA LYS A 316 1.16 -46.04 -31.32
C LYS A 316 1.64 -45.76 -29.89
N ALA A 317 2.08 -44.54 -29.59
CA ALA A 317 2.47 -44.13 -28.23
C ALA A 317 1.25 -44.05 -27.30
N GLU A 318 0.13 -43.52 -27.78
CA GLU A 318 -1.12 -43.41 -27.02
C GLU A 318 -1.68 -44.80 -26.67
N THR A 319 -1.75 -45.69 -27.67
CA THR A 319 -2.27 -47.05 -27.47
C THR A 319 -1.38 -47.92 -26.56
N THR A 320 -0.08 -47.66 -26.49
CA THR A 320 0.84 -48.37 -25.57
C THR A 320 0.82 -47.80 -24.16
N ALA A 321 0.61 -46.49 -24.00
CA ALA A 321 0.40 -45.86 -22.70
C ALA A 321 -0.88 -46.37 -22.01
N GLN A 322 -1.99 -46.51 -22.74
CA GLN A 322 -3.24 -47.03 -22.19
C GLN A 322 -3.07 -48.46 -21.65
N LYS A 323 -2.34 -49.33 -22.38
CA LYS A 323 -2.06 -50.71 -21.94
C LYS A 323 -1.18 -50.78 -20.68
N ALA A 324 -0.29 -49.80 -20.48
CA ALA A 324 0.52 -49.72 -19.27
C ALA A 324 -0.31 -49.28 -18.06
N GLU A 325 -1.26 -48.36 -18.26
CA GLU A 325 -2.18 -47.91 -17.21
C GLU A 325 -3.12 -49.03 -16.75
N ASP A 326 -3.70 -49.80 -17.68
CA ASP A 326 -4.59 -50.91 -17.36
C ASP A 326 -3.86 -52.01 -16.57
N ALA A 327 -2.62 -52.33 -16.96
CA ALA A 327 -1.79 -53.30 -16.22
C ALA A 327 -1.44 -52.84 -14.80
N ALA A 328 -1.27 -51.53 -14.58
CA ALA A 328 -1.01 -50.97 -13.24
C ALA A 328 -2.26 -51.05 -12.33
N LYS A 329 -3.47 -50.91 -12.90
CA LYS A 329 -4.73 -51.11 -12.17
C LYS A 329 -4.90 -52.55 -11.71
N ASP A 330 -4.55 -53.53 -12.56
CA ASP A 330 -4.62 -54.95 -12.21
C ASP A 330 -3.67 -55.33 -11.05
N VAL A 331 -2.44 -54.77 -11.04
CA VAL A 331 -1.49 -54.94 -9.93
C VAL A 331 -2.05 -54.37 -8.63
N THR A 332 -2.66 -53.19 -8.70
CA THR A 332 -3.24 -52.50 -7.52
C THR A 332 -4.36 -53.32 -6.90
N LYS A 333 -5.27 -53.84 -7.74
CA LYS A 333 -6.38 -54.71 -7.31
C LYS A 333 -5.86 -55.99 -6.65
N LYS A 334 -4.85 -56.65 -7.23
CA LYS A 334 -4.30 -57.90 -6.67
C LYS A 334 -3.60 -57.68 -5.32
N LYS A 335 -3.03 -56.50 -5.07
CA LYS A 335 -2.47 -56.12 -3.75
C LYS A 335 -3.55 -55.97 -2.68
N GLU A 336 -4.75 -55.54 -3.05
CA GLU A 336 -5.89 -55.47 -2.13
C GLU A 336 -6.38 -56.89 -1.77
N ASP A 337 -6.51 -57.78 -2.75
CA ASP A 337 -6.88 -59.19 -2.52
C ASP A 337 -5.89 -59.89 -1.57
N ILE A 338 -4.59 -59.60 -1.70
CA ILE A 338 -3.56 -60.18 -0.82
C ILE A 338 -3.69 -59.68 0.62
N LYS A 339 -4.02 -58.40 0.85
CA LYS A 339 -4.25 -57.87 2.20
C LYS A 339 -5.40 -58.61 2.90
N GLU A 340 -6.45 -58.95 2.16
CA GLU A 340 -7.59 -59.72 2.70
C GLU A 340 -7.17 -61.16 3.04
N LEU A 341 -6.36 -61.81 2.21
CA LEU A 341 -5.82 -63.14 2.47
C LEU A 341 -4.84 -63.18 3.65
N GLU A 342 -4.03 -62.14 3.85
CA GLU A 342 -3.13 -62.02 5.01
C GLU A 342 -3.91 -61.91 6.31
N LYS A 343 -5.02 -61.16 6.31
CA LYS A 343 -5.94 -61.09 7.44
C LYS A 343 -6.56 -62.46 7.75
N ASN A 344 -7.05 -63.17 6.73
CA ASN A 344 -7.64 -64.51 6.90
C ASN A 344 -6.64 -65.54 7.48
N LEU A 345 -5.34 -65.41 7.13
CA LEU A 345 -4.29 -66.25 7.70
C LEU A 345 -4.05 -65.93 9.18
N GLN A 346 -4.01 -64.64 9.53
CA GLN A 346 -3.86 -64.20 10.92
C GLN A 346 -5.03 -64.71 11.79
N ASP A 347 -6.26 -64.56 11.32
CA ASP A 347 -7.46 -65.04 12.02
C ASP A 347 -7.38 -66.57 12.26
N ALA A 348 -6.91 -67.35 11.27
CA ALA A 348 -6.76 -68.80 11.41
C ALA A 348 -5.64 -69.20 12.40
N GLN A 349 -4.56 -68.42 12.49
CA GLN A 349 -3.48 -68.64 13.46
C GLN A 349 -3.89 -68.26 14.88
N GLU A 350 -4.69 -67.21 15.04
CA GLU A 350 -5.29 -66.84 16.33
C GLU A 350 -6.24 -67.92 16.84
N ASP A 351 -7.11 -68.46 15.97
CA ASP A 351 -7.98 -69.61 16.27
C ASP A 351 -7.17 -70.84 16.71
N GLN A 352 -6.03 -71.12 16.05
CA GLN A 352 -5.13 -72.22 16.38
C GLN A 352 -4.46 -72.01 17.76
N ASN A 353 -4.00 -70.80 18.05
CA ASN A 353 -3.34 -70.47 19.31
C ASN A 353 -4.31 -70.37 20.51
N ALA A 354 -5.60 -70.14 20.25
CA ALA A 354 -6.66 -70.09 21.26
C ALA A 354 -7.13 -71.48 21.74
N LEU A 355 -6.62 -72.58 21.15
CA LEU A 355 -6.97 -73.95 21.55
C LEU A 355 -6.51 -74.24 23.00
N PRO A 356 -7.40 -74.79 23.86
CA PRO A 356 -7.04 -75.11 25.23
C PRO A 356 -6.06 -76.29 25.30
N THR A 357 -5.26 -76.39 26.37
CA THR A 357 -4.20 -77.42 26.50
C THR A 357 -4.71 -78.87 26.50
N ASN A 358 -6.01 -79.08 26.69
CA ASN A 358 -6.70 -80.37 26.64
C ASN A 358 -7.50 -80.61 25.34
N ALA A 359 -7.32 -79.77 24.31
CA ALA A 359 -7.98 -79.94 23.01
C ALA A 359 -7.67 -81.32 22.40
N SER A 360 -8.70 -81.94 21.82
CA SER A 360 -8.60 -83.24 21.15
C SER A 360 -7.70 -83.20 19.93
N ASP A 361 -7.16 -84.35 19.54
CA ASP A 361 -6.29 -84.45 18.36
C ASP A 361 -7.05 -84.07 17.07
N GLU A 362 -8.36 -84.35 16.98
CA GLU A 362 -9.22 -83.93 15.86
C GLU A 362 -9.39 -82.40 15.77
N GLU A 363 -9.52 -81.70 16.91
CA GLU A 363 -9.64 -80.23 16.95
C GLU A 363 -8.33 -79.55 16.51
N LYS A 364 -7.18 -80.09 16.95
CA LYS A 364 -5.86 -79.62 16.53
C LYS A 364 -5.61 -79.87 15.04
N GLU A 365 -5.99 -81.03 14.53
CA GLU A 365 -5.86 -81.38 13.11
C GLU A 365 -6.75 -80.47 12.23
N THR A 366 -7.96 -80.17 12.69
CA THR A 366 -8.87 -79.24 12.00
C THR A 366 -8.30 -77.82 11.96
N ALA A 367 -7.76 -77.29 13.06
CA ALA A 367 -7.14 -75.97 13.07
C ALA A 367 -5.87 -75.91 12.18
N ASN A 368 -5.02 -76.95 12.23
CA ASN A 368 -3.84 -77.05 11.37
C ASN A 368 -4.20 -77.07 9.88
N SER A 369 -5.27 -77.78 9.49
CA SER A 369 -5.72 -77.82 8.10
C SER A 369 -6.21 -76.46 7.58
N LYS A 370 -6.86 -75.65 8.43
CA LYS A 370 -7.30 -74.29 8.09
C LYS A 370 -6.12 -73.34 7.87
N VAL A 371 -5.12 -73.37 8.75
CA VAL A 371 -3.89 -72.57 8.60
C VAL A 371 -3.17 -72.96 7.31
N THR A 372 -2.99 -74.27 7.07
CA THR A 372 -2.33 -74.79 5.86
C THR A 372 -3.07 -74.36 4.58
N ALA A 373 -4.41 -74.37 4.59
CA ALA A 373 -5.22 -73.93 3.46
C ALA A 373 -5.12 -72.42 3.20
N ALA A 374 -5.06 -71.60 4.26
CA ALA A 374 -4.86 -70.15 4.14
C ALA A 374 -3.46 -69.80 3.62
N GLU A 375 -2.42 -70.48 4.12
CA GLU A 375 -1.03 -70.34 3.63
C GLU A 375 -0.92 -70.69 2.14
N SER A 376 -1.56 -71.78 1.71
CA SER A 376 -1.56 -72.18 0.29
C SER A 376 -2.21 -71.12 -0.61
N LYS A 377 -3.35 -70.53 -0.19
CA LYS A 377 -4.04 -69.49 -0.97
C LYS A 377 -3.23 -68.19 -1.04
N LEU A 378 -2.62 -67.80 0.07
CA LEU A 378 -1.77 -66.62 0.13
C LEU A 378 -0.52 -66.80 -0.76
N SER A 379 0.09 -67.98 -0.73
CA SER A 379 1.25 -68.30 -1.57
C SER A 379 0.92 -68.26 -3.06
N SER A 380 -0.26 -68.76 -3.48
CA SER A 380 -0.69 -68.65 -4.88
C SER A 380 -0.95 -67.21 -5.29
N ALA A 381 -1.61 -66.41 -4.44
CA ALA A 381 -1.92 -65.02 -4.76
C ALA A 381 -0.66 -64.14 -4.86
N LYS A 382 0.35 -64.36 -4.00
CA LYS A 382 1.66 -63.67 -4.08
C LYS A 382 2.44 -64.03 -5.35
N LYS A 383 2.30 -65.26 -5.85
CA LYS A 383 2.89 -65.66 -7.13
C LYS A 383 2.22 -64.93 -8.31
N ASP A 384 0.90 -64.91 -8.35
CA ASP A 384 0.14 -64.19 -9.39
C ASP A 384 0.47 -62.68 -9.40
N LEU A 385 0.68 -62.08 -8.22
CA LEU A 385 1.10 -60.68 -8.11
C LEU A 385 2.47 -60.45 -8.77
N GLY A 386 3.42 -61.36 -8.56
CA GLY A 386 4.74 -61.28 -9.19
C GLY A 386 4.66 -61.32 -10.72
N ASP A 387 3.80 -62.18 -11.27
CA ASP A 387 3.57 -62.28 -12.72
C ASP A 387 2.93 -60.99 -13.28
N LEU A 388 1.98 -60.39 -12.55
CA LEU A 388 1.33 -59.12 -12.92
C LEU A 388 2.30 -57.93 -12.83
N GLU A 389 3.14 -57.85 -11.79
CA GLU A 389 4.16 -56.81 -11.64
C GLU A 389 5.19 -56.87 -12.76
N GLN A 390 5.60 -58.08 -13.18
CA GLN A 390 6.49 -58.27 -14.33
C GLN A 390 5.83 -57.82 -15.65
N ALA A 391 4.55 -58.15 -15.86
CA ALA A 391 3.80 -57.72 -17.04
C ALA A 391 3.62 -56.20 -17.10
N ALA A 392 3.30 -55.55 -15.97
CA ALA A 392 3.17 -54.10 -15.87
C ALA A 392 4.52 -53.40 -16.15
N GLY A 393 5.63 -53.93 -15.63
CA GLY A 393 6.98 -53.44 -15.94
C GLY A 393 7.33 -53.51 -17.42
N ASN A 394 6.98 -54.61 -18.10
CA ASN A 394 7.19 -54.76 -19.54
C ASN A 394 6.35 -53.77 -20.37
N ASN A 395 5.09 -53.55 -19.99
CA ASN A 395 4.21 -52.59 -20.66
C ASN A 395 4.68 -51.13 -20.47
N ALA A 396 5.15 -50.78 -19.27
CA ALA A 396 5.72 -49.46 -19.00
C ALA A 396 6.99 -49.19 -19.84
N LYS A 397 7.85 -50.21 -20.00
CA LYS A 397 9.04 -50.12 -20.87
C LYS A 397 8.66 -49.93 -22.34
N ALA A 398 7.68 -50.68 -22.84
CA ALA A 398 7.19 -50.55 -24.22
C ALA A 398 6.56 -49.16 -24.50
N ALA A 399 5.84 -48.58 -23.52
CA ALA A 399 5.30 -47.23 -23.62
C ALA A 399 6.41 -46.16 -23.66
N ALA A 400 7.47 -46.30 -22.86
CA ALA A 400 8.61 -45.38 -22.87
C ALA A 400 9.38 -45.42 -24.21
N GLU A 401 9.57 -46.61 -24.79
CA GLU A 401 10.20 -46.79 -26.10
C GLU A 401 9.34 -46.17 -27.22
N ALA A 402 8.01 -46.33 -27.18
CA ALA A 402 7.10 -45.71 -28.14
C ALA A 402 7.05 -44.18 -28.04
N ALA A 403 7.07 -43.62 -26.83
CA ALA A 403 7.13 -42.17 -26.61
C ALA A 403 8.44 -41.56 -27.13
N THR A 404 9.56 -42.26 -26.94
CA THR A 404 10.88 -41.83 -27.46
C THR A 404 10.88 -41.80 -28.98
N ALA A 405 10.25 -42.79 -29.64
CA ALA A 405 10.12 -42.83 -31.10
C ALA A 405 9.21 -41.71 -31.64
N ALA A 406 8.09 -41.41 -30.98
CA ALA A 406 7.21 -40.31 -31.35
C ALA A 406 7.91 -38.93 -31.22
N LEU A 407 8.72 -38.74 -30.17
CA LEU A 407 9.53 -37.54 -29.99
C LEU A 407 10.58 -37.38 -31.09
N ALA A 408 11.22 -38.47 -31.51
CA ALA A 408 12.17 -38.45 -32.63
C ALA A 408 11.51 -38.08 -33.97
N ALA A 409 10.31 -38.60 -34.26
CA ALA A 409 9.55 -38.26 -35.46
C ALA A 409 9.09 -36.79 -35.46
N ALA A 410 8.68 -36.27 -34.30
CA ALA A 410 8.31 -34.86 -34.13
C ALA A 410 9.51 -33.92 -34.33
N ASN A 411 10.69 -34.28 -33.83
CA ASN A 411 11.91 -33.51 -34.05
C ASN A 411 12.34 -33.53 -35.53
N ALA A 412 12.22 -34.66 -36.23
CA ALA A 412 12.49 -34.73 -37.67
C ALA A 412 11.54 -33.83 -38.50
N LEU A 413 10.29 -33.69 -38.07
CA LEU A 413 9.34 -32.75 -38.67
C LEU A 413 9.72 -31.29 -38.38
N ALA A 414 10.20 -30.99 -37.18
CA ALA A 414 10.71 -29.67 -36.80
C ALA A 414 11.98 -29.28 -37.59
N ASP A 415 12.89 -30.22 -37.83
CA ASP A 415 14.10 -30.02 -38.65
C ASP A 415 13.73 -29.77 -40.12
N ALA A 416 12.73 -30.48 -40.66
CA ALA A 416 12.20 -30.23 -42.00
C ALA A 416 11.53 -28.85 -42.12
N ILE A 417 10.84 -28.40 -41.06
CA ILE A 417 10.29 -27.05 -40.96
C ILE A 417 11.40 -25.99 -40.93
N GLN A 418 12.52 -26.26 -40.24
CA GLN A 418 13.67 -25.36 -40.22
C GLN A 418 14.31 -25.19 -41.61
N LEU A 419 14.50 -26.27 -42.37
CA LEU A 419 15.01 -26.20 -43.75
C LEU A 419 14.05 -25.47 -44.71
N ILE A 420 12.74 -25.60 -44.49
CA ILE A 420 11.72 -24.81 -45.21
C ILE A 420 11.83 -23.33 -44.84
N ASN A 421 12.08 -23.01 -43.58
CA ASN A 421 12.25 -21.64 -43.09
C ASN A 421 13.54 -20.98 -43.64
N GLU A 422 14.67 -21.70 -43.73
CA GLU A 422 15.92 -21.17 -44.31
C GLU A 422 15.82 -20.92 -45.83
N ALA A 423 15.11 -21.80 -46.56
CA ALA A 423 14.80 -21.58 -47.97
C ALA A 423 13.82 -20.41 -48.17
N ALA A 424 12.84 -20.27 -47.28
CA ALA A 424 11.92 -19.15 -47.23
C ALA A 424 12.62 -17.83 -46.85
N GLU A 425 13.64 -17.83 -46.00
CA GLU A 425 14.40 -16.64 -45.57
C GLU A 425 15.21 -16.01 -46.73
N SER A 426 15.73 -16.84 -47.64
CA SER A 426 16.41 -16.40 -48.87
C SER A 426 15.46 -15.74 -49.88
N ALA A 427 14.21 -16.21 -49.97
CA ALA A 427 13.14 -15.60 -50.78
C ALA A 427 12.52 -14.39 -50.06
N ALA A 428 12.46 -14.42 -48.73
CA ALA A 428 11.91 -13.39 -47.87
C ALA A 428 12.83 -12.17 -47.77
N THR A 429 14.15 -12.26 -47.88
CA THR A 429 15.02 -11.05 -47.87
C THR A 429 14.72 -10.10 -49.05
N ALA A 430 14.27 -10.64 -50.20
CA ALA A 430 13.86 -9.85 -51.37
C ALA A 430 12.43 -9.25 -51.23
N ALA A 431 11.55 -9.89 -50.43
CA ALA A 431 10.18 -9.44 -50.17
C ALA A 431 10.03 -8.61 -48.86
N SER A 432 10.95 -8.78 -47.91
CA SER A 432 10.96 -8.24 -46.54
C SER A 432 11.04 -6.71 -46.51
N LYS A 433 11.65 -6.06 -47.52
CA LYS A 433 11.65 -4.59 -47.61
C LYS A 433 10.26 -3.99 -47.90
N ALA A 434 9.32 -4.75 -48.46
CA ALA A 434 8.00 -4.25 -48.87
C ALA A 434 6.84 -4.76 -48.00
N VAL A 435 7.07 -5.76 -47.14
CA VAL A 435 6.02 -6.47 -46.38
C VAL A 435 6.22 -6.40 -44.86
N LEU A 436 7.34 -5.82 -44.39
CA LEU A 436 7.67 -5.52 -42.98
C LEU A 436 6.60 -4.72 -42.20
N GLU A 437 5.56 -4.19 -42.84
CA GLU A 437 4.56 -3.33 -42.20
C GLU A 437 3.17 -3.93 -41.99
N ALA A 438 2.83 -5.15 -42.46
CA ALA A 438 1.40 -5.51 -42.49
C ALA A 438 0.93 -6.98 -42.29
N GLY A 439 1.75 -8.03 -42.39
CA GLY A 439 1.18 -9.34 -42.80
C GLY A 439 1.19 -10.55 -41.85
N GLU A 440 2.12 -10.67 -40.90
CA GLU A 440 2.61 -12.02 -40.53
C GLU A 440 1.94 -12.72 -39.32
N THR A 441 1.15 -12.05 -38.49
CA THR A 441 0.64 -12.68 -37.25
C THR A 441 -0.68 -13.45 -37.38
N VAL A 442 -1.32 -13.47 -38.56
CA VAL A 442 -2.74 -13.88 -38.70
C VAL A 442 -2.95 -15.30 -39.25
N ALA A 443 -1.97 -15.95 -39.89
CA ALA A 443 -2.21 -17.24 -40.53
C ALA A 443 -2.02 -18.47 -39.60
N ALA A 444 -1.20 -18.36 -38.55
CA ALA A 444 -0.79 -19.51 -37.73
C ALA A 444 -1.91 -20.08 -36.84
N ALA A 445 -2.92 -19.29 -36.49
CA ALA A 445 -3.87 -19.68 -35.46
C ALA A 445 -5.14 -20.35 -36.02
N LYS A 446 -5.53 -20.07 -37.26
CA LYS A 446 -6.80 -20.57 -37.82
C LYS A 446 -6.82 -22.07 -38.17
N ALA A 447 -5.67 -22.73 -38.18
CA ALA A 447 -5.57 -24.15 -38.54
C ALA A 447 -5.79 -25.12 -37.35
N LEU A 448 -5.83 -24.63 -36.10
CA LEU A 448 -5.86 -25.48 -34.90
C LEU A 448 -7.27 -25.69 -34.30
N SER A 449 -8.34 -25.11 -34.87
CA SER A 449 -9.67 -25.05 -34.25
C SER A 449 -10.74 -25.98 -34.85
N SER A 450 -10.38 -27.01 -35.63
CA SER A 450 -11.36 -27.87 -36.31
C SER A 450 -11.14 -29.37 -36.12
N SER A 451 -11.33 -29.89 -34.90
CA SER A 451 -11.78 -31.27 -34.69
C SER A 451 -12.33 -31.47 -33.27
N THR A 452 -13.36 -32.30 -33.19
CA THR A 452 -14.47 -32.25 -32.23
C THR A 452 -14.18 -32.86 -30.85
N SER A 453 -14.69 -32.17 -29.83
CA SER A 453 -15.17 -32.62 -28.50
C SER A 453 -14.30 -33.58 -27.67
N VAL A 454 -13.53 -32.99 -26.75
CA VAL A 454 -13.33 -33.51 -25.40
C VAL A 454 -13.52 -32.35 -24.43
N ASP A 455 -14.30 -32.55 -23.37
CA ASP A 455 -14.67 -31.55 -22.36
C ASP A 455 -13.43 -30.87 -21.75
N ALA A 456 -13.09 -29.70 -22.27
CA ALA A 456 -12.08 -28.81 -21.72
C ALA A 456 -12.78 -27.73 -20.89
N THR A 457 -13.03 -27.98 -19.61
CA THR A 457 -13.31 -26.91 -18.64
C THR A 457 -12.00 -26.18 -18.29
N GLY A 458 -11.33 -25.62 -19.31
CA GLY A 458 -10.28 -24.62 -19.16
C GLY A 458 -10.91 -23.27 -18.87
N GLY A 459 -11.64 -23.18 -17.77
CA GLY A 459 -12.26 -21.95 -17.30
C GLY A 459 -11.20 -21.06 -16.66
N THR A 460 -11.20 -19.78 -17.01
CA THR A 460 -10.69 -18.72 -16.15
C THR A 460 -11.49 -18.80 -14.85
N ASN A 461 -10.95 -19.48 -13.83
CA ASN A 461 -11.66 -19.68 -12.59
C ASN A 461 -11.39 -18.48 -11.70
N VAL A 462 -12.46 -17.77 -11.34
CA VAL A 462 -12.41 -16.70 -10.36
C VAL A 462 -12.90 -17.27 -9.04
N LEU A 463 -12.00 -17.45 -8.09
CA LEU A 463 -12.34 -17.92 -6.75
C LEU A 463 -11.96 -16.85 -5.71
N ASP A 464 -12.78 -16.75 -4.68
CA ASP A 464 -12.42 -15.98 -3.49
C ASP A 464 -11.51 -16.79 -2.56
N LEU A 465 -10.93 -16.13 -1.56
CA LEU A 465 -9.95 -16.78 -0.69
C LEU A 465 -10.56 -17.91 0.17
N ALA A 466 -11.85 -17.80 0.50
CA ALA A 466 -12.58 -18.83 1.24
C ALA A 466 -12.73 -20.11 0.39
N ALA A 467 -13.14 -19.96 -0.88
CA ALA A 467 -13.25 -21.06 -1.81
C ALA A 467 -11.88 -21.67 -2.14
N LEU A 468 -10.84 -20.86 -2.32
CA LEU A 468 -9.46 -21.37 -2.50
C LEU A 468 -8.98 -22.23 -1.32
N LYS A 469 -9.32 -21.84 -0.09
CA LYS A 469 -8.95 -22.61 1.11
C LYS A 469 -9.60 -23.99 1.12
N ALA A 470 -10.85 -24.08 0.68
CA ALA A 470 -11.62 -25.32 0.63
C ALA A 470 -11.23 -26.22 -0.55
N GLU A 471 -10.98 -25.63 -1.73
CA GLU A 471 -10.84 -26.37 -3.00
C GLU A 471 -9.37 -26.54 -3.44
N LYS A 472 -8.48 -25.62 -3.08
CA LYS A 472 -7.11 -25.49 -3.62
C LYS A 472 -6.10 -25.00 -2.56
N THR A 473 -5.81 -25.81 -1.54
CA THR A 473 -4.94 -25.42 -0.41
C THR A 473 -3.54 -24.94 -0.82
N GLY A 474 -2.94 -25.52 -1.86
CA GLY A 474 -1.63 -25.08 -2.38
C GLY A 474 -1.66 -23.65 -2.93
N LEU A 475 -2.67 -23.34 -3.75
CA LEU A 475 -2.88 -22.01 -4.32
C LEU A 475 -3.25 -20.99 -3.22
N TYR A 476 -4.06 -21.37 -2.23
CA TYR A 476 -4.37 -20.53 -1.07
C TYR A 476 -3.10 -20.09 -0.32
N ASN A 477 -2.20 -21.03 -0.02
CA ASN A 477 -0.96 -20.73 0.69
C ASN A 477 -0.03 -19.82 -0.13
N TYR A 478 0.05 -20.07 -1.45
CA TYR A 478 0.80 -19.23 -2.38
C TYR A 478 0.25 -17.80 -2.43
N VAL A 479 -1.07 -17.64 -2.62
CA VAL A 479 -1.75 -16.35 -2.63
C VAL A 479 -1.50 -15.58 -1.33
N LYS A 480 -1.65 -16.23 -0.18
CA LYS A 480 -1.42 -15.62 1.12
C LYS A 480 0.04 -15.18 1.31
N ALA A 481 1.00 -15.92 0.76
CA ALA A 481 2.41 -15.52 0.76
C ALA A 481 2.64 -14.28 -0.11
N VAL A 482 2.08 -14.24 -1.33
CA VAL A 482 2.21 -13.09 -2.24
C VAL A 482 1.57 -11.83 -1.63
N LEU A 483 0.38 -11.93 -1.05
CA LEU A 483 -0.32 -10.80 -0.41
C LEU A 483 0.45 -10.23 0.80
N LYS A 484 1.27 -11.04 1.47
CA LYS A 484 2.15 -10.54 2.54
C LYS A 484 3.30 -9.65 2.04
N GLU A 485 3.62 -9.73 0.75
CA GLU A 485 4.67 -8.92 0.12
C GLU A 485 4.10 -7.71 -0.64
N GLN A 486 2.77 -7.54 -0.66
CA GLN A 486 2.11 -6.38 -1.27
C GLN A 486 1.95 -5.26 -0.24
N PHE A 487 2.72 -4.18 -0.45
CA PHE A 487 2.75 -3.01 0.43
C PHE A 487 1.94 -1.84 -0.12
N ILE A 488 1.36 -1.06 0.80
CA ILE A 488 0.53 0.10 0.47
C ILE A 488 1.41 1.33 0.23
N ASN A 489 1.10 2.09 -0.83
CA ASN A 489 1.61 3.45 -1.04
C ASN A 489 0.69 4.45 -0.35
N LEU A 490 1.24 5.31 0.51
CA LEU A 490 0.47 6.31 1.25
C LEU A 490 1.02 7.73 1.03
N PRO A 491 0.15 8.76 1.14
CA PRO A 491 0.60 10.13 1.27
C PRO A 491 1.40 10.31 2.58
N PRO A 492 2.47 11.14 2.58
CA PRO A 492 3.34 11.27 3.73
C PRO A 492 2.83 12.17 4.86
N SER A 493 1.80 13.01 4.66
CA SER A 493 1.37 14.03 5.63
C SER A 493 1.15 13.51 7.05
N ALA A 494 0.60 12.30 7.22
CA ALA A 494 0.41 11.71 8.53
C ALA A 494 1.72 11.28 9.20
N ALA A 495 2.67 10.73 8.44
CA ALA A 495 4.00 10.44 8.94
C ALA A 495 4.74 11.74 9.32
N ILE A 496 4.60 12.78 8.52
CA ILE A 496 5.18 14.11 8.79
C ILE A 496 4.58 14.75 10.03
N ALA A 497 3.27 14.63 10.26
CA ALA A 497 2.64 15.09 11.49
C ALA A 497 3.23 14.39 12.72
N GLY A 498 3.55 13.10 12.60
CA GLY A 498 4.29 12.35 13.62
C GLY A 498 5.70 12.91 13.83
N VAL A 499 6.43 13.17 12.74
CA VAL A 499 7.76 13.80 12.79
C VAL A 499 7.73 15.17 13.45
N TYR A 500 6.68 15.97 13.24
CA TYR A 500 6.51 17.27 13.92
C TYR A 500 6.36 17.07 15.41
N ALA A 501 5.43 16.20 15.85
CA ALA A 501 5.22 15.89 17.26
C ALA A 501 6.50 15.35 17.93
N ALA A 502 7.22 14.46 17.25
CA ALA A 502 8.49 13.92 17.72
C ALA A 502 9.61 14.98 17.78
N THR A 503 9.68 15.88 16.81
CA THR A 503 10.70 16.94 16.79
C THR A 503 10.44 17.95 17.89
N ASP A 504 9.19 18.37 18.05
CA ASP A 504 8.79 19.37 19.03
C ASP A 504 9.05 18.87 20.46
N SER A 505 8.65 17.64 20.78
CA SER A 505 8.87 17.03 22.10
C SER A 505 10.35 16.83 22.45
N ASN A 506 11.20 16.52 21.47
CA ASN A 506 12.62 16.23 21.71
C ASN A 506 13.54 17.45 21.60
N ARG A 507 13.17 18.46 20.79
CA ARG A 507 14.07 19.55 20.37
C ARG A 507 13.43 20.94 20.40
N GLY A 508 12.13 21.03 20.70
CA GLY A 508 11.36 22.27 20.64
C GLY A 508 10.92 22.66 19.23
N VAL A 509 9.83 23.42 19.14
CA VAL A 509 9.20 23.87 17.87
C VAL A 509 10.15 24.67 16.98
N TRP A 510 11.14 25.34 17.57
CA TRP A 510 12.13 26.12 16.84
C TRP A 510 13.13 25.25 16.06
N LYS A 511 13.14 23.94 16.24
CA LYS A 511 13.93 23.01 15.40
C LYS A 511 13.16 22.66 14.13
N ALA A 512 13.80 22.84 12.97
CA ALA A 512 13.25 22.38 11.69
C ALA A 512 12.96 20.87 11.67
N PRO A 513 11.74 20.42 11.31
CA PRO A 513 11.36 19.00 11.23
C PRO A 513 11.84 18.35 9.92
N ALA A 514 13.15 18.49 9.64
CA ALA A 514 13.84 17.92 8.49
C ALA A 514 15.14 17.25 8.92
N ASN A 515 15.71 16.44 8.02
CA ASN A 515 16.78 15.49 8.31
C ASN A 515 16.37 14.47 9.40
N VAL A 516 15.13 13.98 9.30
CA VAL A 516 14.54 12.97 10.20
C VAL A 516 14.16 11.75 9.35
N SER A 517 14.53 10.56 9.81
CA SER A 517 14.17 9.29 9.16
C SER A 517 12.70 8.95 9.39
N LEU A 518 12.05 8.40 8.36
CA LEU A 518 10.67 7.91 8.47
C LEU A 518 10.63 6.44 8.87
N ALA A 519 9.87 6.12 9.91
CA ALA A 519 9.59 4.77 10.36
C ALA A 519 8.40 4.17 9.57
N GLY A 520 8.44 2.86 9.32
CA GLY A 520 7.41 2.17 8.55
C GLY A 520 7.40 2.49 7.05
N VAL A 521 8.52 3.03 6.53
CA VAL A 521 8.69 3.42 5.13
C VAL A 521 9.85 2.66 4.51
N ILE A 522 9.59 2.00 3.37
CA ILE A 522 10.58 1.29 2.57
C ILE A 522 11.36 2.31 1.74
N GLU A 523 10.65 3.08 0.91
CA GLU A 523 11.22 4.09 0.02
C GLU A 523 10.17 5.11 -0.45
N PRO A 524 10.59 6.31 -0.92
CA PRO A 524 9.71 7.18 -1.67
C PRO A 524 9.32 6.53 -3.00
N VAL A 525 8.06 6.67 -3.39
CA VAL A 525 7.52 6.12 -4.65
C VAL A 525 8.25 6.67 -5.88
N VAL A 526 8.71 7.91 -5.81
CA VAL A 526 9.52 8.56 -6.83
C VAL A 526 10.88 8.94 -6.26
N ARG A 527 11.96 8.44 -6.85
CA ARG A 527 13.31 8.85 -6.48
C ARG A 527 13.67 10.16 -7.17
N LEU A 528 14.00 11.18 -6.37
CA LEU A 528 14.39 12.50 -6.84
C LEU A 528 15.88 12.75 -6.60
N ASP A 529 16.54 13.28 -7.62
CA ASP A 529 17.90 13.81 -7.54
C ASP A 529 17.91 15.28 -7.07
N ASP A 530 19.11 15.84 -6.90
CA ASP A 530 19.30 17.21 -6.41
C ASP A 530 18.74 18.26 -7.38
N GLN A 531 18.80 18.01 -8.70
CA GLN A 531 18.32 18.96 -9.70
C GLN A 531 16.79 19.07 -9.66
N LYS A 532 16.10 17.92 -9.69
CA LYS A 532 14.64 17.85 -9.60
C LYS A 532 14.15 18.42 -8.28
N GLN A 533 14.84 18.12 -7.18
CA GLN A 533 14.53 18.70 -5.88
C GLN A 533 14.67 20.23 -5.89
N GLY A 534 15.71 20.78 -6.54
CA GLY A 534 15.91 22.22 -6.63
C GLY A 534 14.69 22.96 -7.18
N GLU A 535 14.07 22.42 -8.24
CA GLU A 535 12.86 22.97 -8.86
C GLU A 535 11.59 22.83 -7.98
N LEU A 536 11.56 21.84 -7.08
CA LEU A 536 10.48 21.66 -6.11
C LEU A 536 10.67 22.52 -4.86
N ASN A 537 11.92 22.77 -4.48
CA ASN A 537 12.22 23.54 -3.28
C ASN A 537 12.10 25.07 -3.51
N MET A 538 12.35 25.54 -4.73
CA MET A 538 12.21 26.94 -5.10
C MET A 538 11.47 27.08 -6.43
N ASP A 539 10.36 27.80 -6.41
CA ASP A 539 9.61 28.17 -7.60
C ASP A 539 9.89 29.63 -7.97
N ILE A 540 10.24 29.85 -9.24
CA ILE A 540 10.59 31.20 -9.75
C ILE A 540 9.32 32.00 -10.05
N GLU A 541 8.22 31.32 -10.40
CA GLU A 541 6.98 31.98 -10.83
C GLU A 541 6.00 32.17 -9.68
N GLY A 542 5.56 31.08 -9.04
CA GLY A 542 4.54 31.09 -7.99
C GLY A 542 5.08 31.24 -6.57
N GLY A 543 6.40 31.22 -6.39
CA GLY A 543 7.09 31.43 -5.10
C GLY A 543 6.81 30.40 -4.00
N LYS A 544 6.13 29.30 -4.34
CA LYS A 544 5.78 28.24 -3.41
C LYS A 544 6.89 27.21 -3.29
N SER A 545 6.98 26.52 -2.16
CA SER A 545 7.91 25.39 -1.96
C SER A 545 7.15 24.09 -1.76
N ILE A 546 7.76 22.99 -2.20
CA ILE A 546 7.35 21.62 -1.93
C ILE A 546 8.52 20.95 -1.22
N ASN A 547 8.26 20.40 -0.03
CA ASN A 547 9.25 19.68 0.75
C ASN A 547 9.36 18.25 0.25
N VAL A 548 10.59 17.80 -0.02
CA VAL A 548 10.82 16.50 -0.62
C VAL A 548 11.18 15.46 0.42
N ILE A 549 10.65 14.25 0.29
CA ILE A 549 11.09 13.05 1.01
C ILE A 549 12.05 12.29 0.10
N ARG A 550 13.24 12.01 0.61
CA ARG A 550 14.34 11.45 -0.18
C ARG A 550 14.97 10.23 0.45
N GLN A 551 15.42 9.32 -0.41
CA GLN A 551 16.23 8.19 0.01
C GLN A 551 17.71 8.52 -0.12
N PHE A 552 18.48 8.13 0.89
CA PHE A 552 19.93 8.26 0.93
C PHE A 552 20.56 6.91 1.25
N GLY A 553 21.57 6.51 0.47
CA GLY A 553 22.36 5.31 0.74
C GLY A 553 22.95 5.37 2.16
N GLY A 554 22.71 4.33 2.97
CA GLY A 554 23.20 4.23 4.35
C GLY A 554 22.45 5.07 5.40
N LYS A 555 21.52 5.95 5.01
CA LYS A 555 20.68 6.74 5.95
C LYS A 555 19.17 6.46 5.83
N GLY A 556 18.76 5.71 4.81
CA GLY A 556 17.36 5.38 4.57
C GLY A 556 16.57 6.56 4.01
N THR A 557 15.27 6.58 4.26
CA THR A 557 14.33 7.60 3.77
C THR A 557 14.21 8.74 4.79
N LEU A 558 14.57 9.96 4.37
CA LEU A 558 14.61 11.16 5.20
C LEU A 558 13.62 12.22 4.69
N VAL A 559 13.02 12.96 5.63
CA VAL A 559 12.36 14.23 5.33
C VAL A 559 13.43 15.26 4.99
N TRP A 560 13.40 15.82 3.77
CA TRP A 560 14.49 16.63 3.21
C TRP A 560 14.02 18.00 2.71
N GLY A 561 13.23 18.68 3.55
CA GLY A 561 12.77 20.05 3.35
C GLY A 561 12.00 20.55 4.57
N ALA A 562 12.10 21.85 4.87
CA ALA A 562 11.40 22.49 6.00
C ALA A 562 10.86 23.89 5.64
N ARG A 563 10.44 24.08 4.39
CA ARG A 563 9.85 25.34 3.90
C ARG A 563 8.32 25.33 4.00
N THR A 564 7.73 26.47 4.29
CA THR A 564 6.27 26.67 4.15
C THR A 564 5.89 26.79 2.68
N LEU A 565 4.60 26.87 2.37
CA LEU A 565 4.16 27.24 1.03
C LEU A 565 4.55 28.67 0.66
N ALA A 566 4.89 29.55 1.62
CA ALA A 566 5.48 30.87 1.37
C ALA A 566 7.01 30.79 1.18
N GLY A 567 7.46 29.89 0.31
CA GLY A 567 8.87 29.52 0.13
C GLY A 567 9.82 30.67 -0.22
N ASN A 568 9.36 31.64 -1.01
CA ASN A 568 10.16 32.81 -1.38
C ASN A 568 10.05 33.97 -0.39
N SER A 569 9.21 33.87 0.65
CA SER A 569 9.16 34.89 1.70
C SER A 569 10.52 35.02 2.38
N ASN A 570 10.93 36.24 2.73
CA ASN A 570 12.15 36.43 3.53
C ASN A 570 11.90 36.20 5.02
N GLU A 571 10.65 36.32 5.47
CA GLU A 571 10.26 36.21 6.87
C GLU A 571 9.70 34.82 7.17
N TRP A 572 8.71 34.37 6.39
CA TRP A 572 7.92 33.18 6.67
C TRP A 572 8.33 31.94 5.88
N ARG A 573 9.57 31.91 5.37
CA ARG A 573 10.09 30.81 4.54
C ARG A 573 10.02 29.45 5.24
N TYR A 574 10.31 29.40 6.53
CA TYR A 574 10.62 28.17 7.24
C TYR A 574 9.51 27.75 8.22
N ILE A 575 9.24 26.46 8.25
CA ILE A 575 8.18 25.84 9.07
C ILE A 575 8.40 26.12 10.55
N ASN A 576 9.62 25.86 11.06
CA ASN A 576 9.94 26.06 12.48
C ASN A 576 9.81 27.52 12.92
N VAL A 577 10.08 28.47 12.02
CA VAL A 577 9.94 29.90 12.30
C VAL A 577 8.45 30.25 12.46
N ARG A 578 7.60 29.92 11.49
CA ARG A 578 6.16 30.22 11.57
C ARG A 578 5.49 29.50 12.76
N ARG A 579 5.79 28.21 12.95
CA ARG A 579 5.20 27.43 14.05
C ARG A 579 5.63 27.94 15.43
N PHE A 580 6.86 28.42 15.57
CA PHE A 580 7.30 29.05 16.81
C PHE A 580 6.53 30.35 17.10
N PHE A 581 6.30 31.19 16.08
CA PHE A 581 5.45 32.37 16.23
C PHE A 581 4.02 32.00 16.64
N ASN A 582 3.38 31.02 15.99
CA ASN A 582 2.05 30.55 16.39
C ASN A 582 1.99 30.16 17.88
N MET A 583 2.98 29.37 18.32
CA MET A 583 3.07 28.92 19.71
C MET A 583 3.21 30.10 20.69
N VAL A 584 4.11 31.05 20.40
CA VAL A 584 4.33 32.20 21.27
C VAL A 584 3.12 33.14 21.29
N GLU A 585 2.53 33.43 20.13
CA GLU A 585 1.33 34.27 20.00
C GLU A 585 0.17 33.70 20.85
N GLU A 586 -0.11 32.40 20.72
CA GLU A 586 -1.20 31.77 21.47
C GLU A 586 -0.89 31.62 22.98
N SER A 587 0.36 31.30 23.35
CA SER A 587 0.79 31.24 24.76
C SER A 587 0.65 32.59 25.45
N VAL A 588 1.11 33.66 24.80
CA VAL A 588 1.02 35.02 25.33
C VAL A 588 -0.43 35.45 25.45
N LYS A 589 -1.25 35.22 24.41
CA LYS A 589 -2.68 35.55 24.41
C LYS A 589 -3.45 34.88 25.55
N LYS A 590 -3.26 33.57 25.78
CA LYS A 590 -3.91 32.85 26.89
C LYS A 590 -3.41 33.34 28.25
N SER A 591 -2.11 33.60 28.36
CA SER A 591 -1.49 34.00 29.64
C SER A 591 -1.72 35.45 30.04
N THR A 592 -2.06 36.32 29.09
CA THR A 592 -2.41 37.73 29.37
C THR A 592 -3.91 37.96 29.53
N PHE A 593 -4.75 36.92 29.40
CA PHE A 593 -6.20 37.03 29.48
C PHE A 593 -6.70 37.60 30.82
N TRP A 594 -6.01 37.34 31.93
CA TRP A 594 -6.36 37.91 33.24
C TRP A 594 -6.28 39.45 33.26
N ALA A 595 -5.52 40.07 32.35
CA ALA A 595 -5.39 41.53 32.29
C ALA A 595 -6.62 42.20 31.65
N VAL A 596 -7.53 41.44 31.04
CA VAL A 596 -8.79 41.95 30.51
C VAL A 596 -9.68 42.39 31.67
N PHE A 597 -10.17 43.62 31.63
CA PHE A 597 -10.94 44.30 32.69
C PHE A 597 -10.15 44.67 33.97
N GLU A 598 -8.83 44.53 33.98
CA GLU A 598 -8.00 45.14 35.01
C GLU A 598 -7.88 46.66 34.79
N PRO A 599 -7.55 47.45 35.84
CA PRO A 599 -7.26 48.87 35.66
C PRO A 599 -6.18 49.09 34.60
N ASN A 600 -6.50 49.89 33.57
CA ASN A 600 -5.57 50.22 32.48
C ASN A 600 -4.55 51.29 32.93
N ASP A 601 -3.65 50.89 33.83
CA ASP A 601 -2.62 51.73 34.44
C ASP A 601 -1.20 51.16 34.24
N ALA A 602 -0.20 51.95 34.64
CA ALA A 602 1.20 51.56 34.51
C ALA A 602 1.57 50.27 35.26
N ASN A 603 0.85 49.91 36.33
CA ASN A 603 1.13 48.70 37.10
C ASN A 603 0.74 47.46 36.29
N THR A 604 -0.42 47.48 35.65
CA THR A 604 -0.88 46.40 34.76
C THR A 604 0.06 46.24 33.57
N TRP A 605 0.49 47.34 32.95
CA TRP A 605 1.42 47.31 31.81
C TRP A 605 2.76 46.67 32.17
N VAL A 606 3.32 47.03 33.34
CA VAL A 606 4.60 46.47 33.82
C VAL A 606 4.47 44.97 34.11
N LYS A 607 3.35 44.51 34.69
CA LYS A 607 3.10 43.08 34.94
C LYS A 607 3.03 42.28 33.65
N VAL A 608 2.25 42.75 32.67
CA VAL A 608 2.11 42.09 31.35
C VAL A 608 3.44 42.06 30.61
N ARG A 609 4.16 43.19 30.57
CA ARG A 609 5.48 43.27 29.95
C ARG A 609 6.48 42.31 30.62
N GLY A 610 6.59 42.35 31.94
CA GLY A 610 7.54 41.52 32.68
C GLY A 610 7.26 40.02 32.53
N MET A 611 5.99 39.63 32.43
CA MET A 611 5.58 38.25 32.15
C MET A 611 6.07 37.77 30.79
N ILE A 612 5.83 38.54 29.74
CA ILE A 612 6.24 38.21 28.36
C ILE A 612 7.77 38.21 28.24
N GLU A 613 8.44 39.20 28.84
CA GLU A 613 9.91 39.28 28.86
C GLU A 613 10.52 38.04 29.52
N ASN A 614 10.03 37.64 30.70
CA ASN A 614 10.53 36.46 31.40
C ASN A 614 10.36 35.17 30.58
N TYR A 615 9.22 35.03 29.90
CA TYR A 615 8.97 33.90 29.00
C TYR A 615 9.95 33.86 27.83
N LEU A 616 10.15 34.98 27.14
CA LEU A 616 11.08 35.07 26.01
C LEU A 616 12.54 34.90 26.44
N VAL A 617 12.92 35.32 27.67
CA VAL A 617 14.24 34.99 28.24
C VAL A 617 14.41 33.47 28.38
N GLN A 618 13.39 32.75 28.83
CA GLN A 618 13.45 31.28 28.93
C GLN A 618 13.64 30.65 27.55
N LYS A 619 12.84 31.06 26.57
CA LYS A 619 12.97 30.56 25.19
C LYS A 619 14.31 30.91 24.54
N TRP A 620 14.88 32.06 24.84
CA TRP A 620 16.23 32.41 24.41
C TRP A 620 17.29 31.49 25.06
N ARG A 621 17.18 31.20 26.36
CA ARG A 621 18.09 30.26 27.05
C ARG A 621 17.98 28.83 26.53
N GLU A 622 16.81 28.42 26.06
CA GLU A 622 16.56 27.14 25.39
C GLU A 622 17.12 27.09 23.95
N GLY A 623 17.62 28.22 23.44
CA GLY A 623 18.21 28.34 22.10
C GLY A 623 17.18 28.53 20.98
N ALA A 624 15.94 28.91 21.31
CA ALA A 624 14.89 29.17 20.32
C ALA A 624 15.08 30.50 19.57
N LEU A 625 15.65 31.49 20.26
CA LEU A 625 15.88 32.83 19.75
C LEU A 625 17.37 33.07 19.47
N ALA A 626 17.66 33.72 18.35
CA ALA A 626 18.99 34.08 17.90
C ALA A 626 19.43 35.43 18.51
N GLY A 627 20.66 35.49 19.01
CA GLY A 627 21.25 36.72 19.58
C GLY A 627 22.20 36.37 20.72
N ALA A 628 23.30 37.12 20.86
CA ALA A 628 24.27 36.89 21.94
C ALA A 628 23.75 37.41 23.29
N THR A 629 22.80 38.35 23.26
CA THR A 629 22.13 38.89 24.44
C THR A 629 20.60 38.89 24.25
N PRO A 630 19.79 38.88 25.34
CA PRO A 630 18.33 38.95 25.23
C PRO A 630 17.83 40.15 24.42
N LYS A 631 18.52 41.29 24.50
CA LYS A 631 18.15 42.54 23.79
C LYS A 631 18.33 42.44 22.27
N GLU A 632 19.23 41.58 21.80
CA GLU A 632 19.39 41.29 20.37
C GLU A 632 18.35 40.26 19.91
N ALA A 633 17.91 39.39 20.81
CA ALA A 633 17.03 38.27 20.52
C ALA A 633 15.54 38.65 20.49
N PHE A 634 15.11 39.55 21.38
CA PHE A 634 13.72 40.01 21.41
C PHE A 634 13.58 41.38 22.07
N PHE A 635 12.42 42.01 21.89
CA PHE A 635 11.98 43.16 22.66
C PHE A 635 10.49 43.06 23.00
N VAL A 636 10.11 43.64 24.15
CA VAL A 636 8.71 43.81 24.55
C VAL A 636 8.52 45.25 24.99
N ARG A 637 7.57 45.96 24.39
CA ARG A 637 7.25 47.36 24.73
C ARG A 637 5.79 47.48 25.10
N CYS A 638 5.54 48.13 26.23
CA CYS A 638 4.20 48.50 26.69
C CYS A 638 4.35 49.70 27.62
N ALA A 639 4.08 50.90 27.09
CA ALA A 639 4.14 52.16 27.84
C ALA A 639 3.46 53.32 27.09
N LEU A 640 2.92 54.28 27.86
CA LEU A 640 2.45 55.57 27.35
C LEU A 640 3.62 56.35 26.71
N GLY A 641 3.40 56.87 25.50
CA GLY A 641 4.41 57.57 24.71
C GLY A 641 5.42 56.67 24.00
N SER A 642 5.30 55.34 24.17
CA SER A 642 6.06 54.34 23.41
C SER A 642 5.17 53.55 22.46
N THR A 643 4.21 52.78 23.00
CA THR A 643 3.29 51.96 22.20
C THR A 643 1.85 52.47 22.23
N MET A 644 1.52 53.33 23.20
CA MET A 644 0.19 53.88 23.42
C MET A 644 0.22 55.40 23.45
N MET A 645 -0.83 56.01 22.92
CA MET A 645 -1.19 57.42 23.07
C MET A 645 -2.22 57.59 24.21
N PRO A 646 -2.40 58.80 24.75
CA PRO A 646 -3.44 59.04 25.77
C PRO A 646 -4.85 58.63 25.31
N ILE A 647 -5.15 58.75 24.01
CA ILE A 647 -6.44 58.34 23.46
C ILE A 647 -6.66 56.83 23.55
N ASP A 648 -5.63 56.02 23.31
CA ASP A 648 -5.74 54.55 23.39
C ASP A 648 -6.13 54.12 24.80
N ILE A 649 -5.61 54.79 25.83
CA ILE A 649 -5.94 54.52 27.23
C ILE A 649 -7.39 54.93 27.54
N LEU A 650 -7.84 56.08 27.04
CA LEU A 650 -9.21 56.55 27.21
C LEU A 650 -10.22 55.65 26.49
N GLU A 651 -9.82 55.05 25.36
CA GLU A 651 -10.59 54.04 24.64
C GLU A 651 -10.48 52.64 25.26
N GLY A 652 -9.72 52.49 26.35
CA GLY A 652 -9.58 51.23 27.10
C GLY A 652 -8.62 50.22 26.45
N SER A 653 -7.80 50.64 25.49
CA SER A 653 -6.84 49.79 24.80
C SER A 653 -5.48 49.76 25.50
N MET A 654 -4.89 48.57 25.57
CA MET A 654 -3.50 48.35 26.00
C MET A 654 -2.73 47.71 24.84
N ILE A 655 -1.75 48.42 24.28
CA ILE A 655 -0.98 47.97 23.11
C ILE A 655 0.40 47.49 23.57
N VAL A 656 0.67 46.20 23.33
CA VAL A 656 1.95 45.55 23.59
C VAL A 656 2.63 45.22 22.27
N GLU A 657 3.82 45.76 22.03
CA GLU A 657 4.63 45.47 20.84
C GLU A 657 5.69 44.43 21.20
N ILE A 658 5.72 43.30 20.48
CA ILE A 658 6.63 42.19 20.72
C ILE A 658 7.39 41.90 19.43
N GLY A 659 8.71 41.90 19.47
CA GLY A 659 9.56 41.44 18.38
C GLY A 659 10.49 40.33 18.83
N MET A 660 10.68 39.30 18.00
CA MET A 660 11.53 38.14 18.31
C MET A 660 12.32 37.68 17.08
N ALA A 661 13.58 37.31 17.29
CA ALA A 661 14.48 36.80 16.26
C ALA A 661 14.61 35.28 16.39
N VAL A 662 13.78 34.52 15.69
CA VAL A 662 13.79 33.04 15.76
C VAL A 662 14.96 32.45 14.98
N VAL A 663 15.55 31.37 15.48
CA VAL A 663 16.66 30.67 14.81
C VAL A 663 16.22 30.11 13.45
N ARG A 664 17.00 30.40 12.41
CA ARG A 664 16.80 29.87 11.05
C ARG A 664 17.65 28.61 10.82
N PRO A 665 17.14 27.61 10.07
CA PRO A 665 17.92 26.41 9.75
C PRO A 665 19.02 26.71 8.71
N ALA A 666 20.15 26.00 8.84
CA ALA A 666 21.19 25.96 7.81
C ALA A 666 20.81 24.96 6.71
N GLU A 667 20.19 25.45 5.63
CA GLU A 667 19.72 24.64 4.50
C GLU A 667 20.85 24.28 3.51
N PHE A 668 21.84 25.16 3.36
CA PHE A 668 22.94 24.99 2.41
C PHE A 668 24.29 25.07 3.13
N ILE A 669 25.18 24.12 2.85
CA ILE A 669 26.57 24.12 3.32
C ILE A 669 27.47 24.12 2.08
N ILE A 670 28.24 25.19 1.88
CA ILE A 670 29.12 25.36 0.72
C ILE A 670 30.56 25.17 1.19
N LEU A 671 31.17 24.04 0.83
CA LEU A 671 32.59 23.78 1.11
C LEU A 671 33.45 24.37 -0.01
N ARG A 672 34.26 25.39 0.32
CA ARG A 672 35.19 26.02 -0.62
C ARG A 672 36.60 25.51 -0.36
N PHE A 673 37.06 24.57 -1.18
CA PHE A 673 38.42 24.07 -1.12
C PHE A 673 39.36 25.03 -1.86
N SER A 674 40.49 25.36 -1.23
CA SER A 674 41.61 26.03 -1.89
C SER A 674 42.85 25.17 -1.69
N HIS A 675 43.63 24.99 -2.76
CA HIS A 675 44.92 24.33 -2.66
C HIS A 675 45.90 25.29 -2.00
N LYS A 676 46.21 25.05 -0.72
CA LYS A 676 47.26 25.77 -0.01
C LYS A 676 48.60 25.10 -0.31
N LEU A 677 49.48 25.79 -1.03
CA LEU A 677 50.84 25.32 -1.25
C LEU A 677 51.55 25.15 0.10
N GLN A 678 52.34 24.09 0.21
CA GLN A 678 53.11 23.80 1.41
C GLN A 678 54.11 24.93 1.66
N THR A 679 53.94 25.65 2.78
CA THR A 679 54.83 26.76 3.18
C THR A 679 55.93 26.33 4.14
N SER A 680 55.99 25.05 4.50
CA SER A 680 57.04 24.39 5.30
C SER A 680 57.03 22.89 5.07
#